data_AF-A0A7M3WB68-F1
#
_entry.id   AF-A0A7M3WB68-F1
#
_cell.length_a   1.000
_cell.length_b   1.000
_cell.length_c   1.000
_cell.angle_alpha   90.00
_cell.angle_beta   90.00
_cell.angle_gamma   90.00
#
_symmetry.space_group_name_H-M   'P 1'
#
loop_
_entity.id
_entity.type
_entity.pdbx_description
1 polymer ?
#
loop_
_entity_poly.entity_id
_entity_poly.type
_entity_poly.pdbx_seq_one_letter_code
_entity_poly.pdbx_strand_id
1 'polypeptide(L)'
;MISSTNRGQHLDGLWWPRRSMDRAPAGIATALTALLLLSIIGSVALENIPTSAVLDEPSREVQQTSARSTSAEIFLASGGSSSHDEFSGGIAASDTGYVVGGDVNSSAQAVTFAPHTYVPSSPFTNGNEFYLASLDHTGNWNFLVGADHSQGGVSFLADVASHAGNSIVAGYMFGPVDFGQISLSTAVQFDGFIAQTDASGNWMWAKGFQTLPNSSTDSSIPQAIAVDQVGDVIVAGYFSGETDFGGTSFNVSNAEIFIAKLDGANGALKWVVTGGGPGAQEVTDVVVSSNGDIHVSGVTQSNVLFGANSYATVGTTDSFVVKLSSSGSFQSVTGYGIPSQAVSLSKMALDKNGELYVGGSFEGTMSKNGWSITANKGGADLFFIKEGSTPSNQWAAIGGSNAADSLQGMEVTSQGEIVFTTFFASSTFTGGTKGATPTSSSWATIDADALMGGLTKTGGWSWLDVTASTSLELGWDLALNSSDIAAVVGSFAGPSPATITKGSNSVTSTGGWDNFVWALDPSMKADKDNDGVPDFSDNCPDDSNPLQGNTDGDAQGDACDSDDDNDGITDNSPDNCPRGGAANWASTQNFDDPGNSTDWDRDGCKDDVEDADIDNDGIANDADLCPRSPYQPPRPTWVSDSITDVDGDGCRDTDEDTDDDGDGFEDVSDDCPTVVGNSTLGEEGCLDNDGDGWSNNFDDCPNNFGNSTLGGKNACPDADGDGWADSDDAFTEDPTQWSDADGDGYGDNAQGTTPDDCPTVSGTSMLDRMGCLDTDSDGYSDPDSMWDADSGADAFTDDPTQWSDFDGDGFGDNYANMSWENRNPSWPGEFRADAVNQDACPTQEGNSWQNDMVGCPDQDGDGWYNLQDDFPTDPTQWSDTDGDGYGDNASGNEADQCPEIAGTSTADRLGCLDGDGDGYSDPDFNVNWGPEQGADAFPLEATQWSNQDQDPYGDNPNGFQADACPTVRGTSTLDRFGCNDSDGDGISDATTEWPLAQGADACPLVQGTSTADRIGCVDTDGDNYSDPTPDYSAKDGADAYPNDPTRWILEPAEEQSLLASSNALIGGGIGLIVALILVGLFMRRGGSKDEKEWAMTQASVENFSAQVAAPNFAAQPTAAQPSYANQVAMPNFNAQPVVAQPDPARDYYNGLLAQGYPHADAVRYTQQYFQEFRG
;
A
#
# COMPACT_ATOMS: atom_id res chain seq x y z
N MET A 1 27.16 -31.85 30.41
CA MET A 1 27.17 -32.49 31.76
C MET A 1 27.44 -31.42 32.82
N ILE A 2 26.97 -31.59 34.07
CA ILE A 2 27.49 -31.03 35.33
C ILE A 2 28.30 -29.69 35.28
N SER A 3 27.61 -28.57 35.52
CA SER A 3 27.75 -27.66 36.69
C SER A 3 29.10 -27.01 37.13
N SER A 4 28.96 -25.74 37.57
CA SER A 4 29.52 -25.07 38.80
C SER A 4 30.85 -24.27 38.87
N THR A 5 30.73 -22.93 38.72
CA THR A 5 31.02 -21.83 39.69
C THR A 5 32.36 -21.60 40.46
N ASN A 6 32.62 -20.30 40.71
CA ASN A 6 33.11 -19.61 41.95
C ASN A 6 34.61 -19.20 42.15
N ARG A 7 34.82 -17.86 42.35
CA ARG A 7 35.69 -17.09 43.31
C ARG A 7 37.16 -17.53 43.55
N GLY A 8 38.19 -16.66 43.67
CA GLY A 8 38.29 -15.19 43.87
C GLY A 8 38.93 -14.80 45.24
N GLN A 9 39.80 -13.77 45.34
CA GLN A 9 40.35 -13.18 46.61
C GLN A 9 40.85 -11.71 46.51
N HIS A 10 41.17 -11.08 47.66
CA HIS A 10 41.47 -9.63 47.91
C HIS A 10 42.96 -9.34 48.26
N LEU A 11 43.47 -8.09 48.36
CA LEU A 11 43.33 -7.05 49.42
C LEU A 11 43.92 -5.69 48.91
N ASP A 12 43.73 -4.49 49.49
CA ASP A 12 43.86 -4.08 50.92
C ASP A 12 43.24 -2.67 51.22
N GLY A 13 42.88 -2.31 52.47
CA GLY A 13 42.56 -0.89 52.84
C GLY A 13 41.53 -0.54 53.96
N LEU A 14 42.01 -0.26 55.19
CA LEU A 14 41.50 0.58 56.34
C LEU A 14 40.00 0.90 56.62
N TRP A 15 39.49 1.08 57.87
CA TRP A 15 39.76 0.47 59.22
C TRP A 15 38.68 0.90 60.30
N TRP A 16 37.66 0.07 60.59
CA TRP A 16 36.89 -0.07 61.88
C TRP A 16 35.91 1.03 62.40
N PRO A 17 34.96 0.75 63.36
CA PRO A 17 34.69 -0.49 64.13
C PRO A 17 33.21 -0.99 64.31
N ARG A 18 33.02 -2.32 64.15
CA ARG A 18 32.25 -3.27 65.04
C ARG A 18 30.71 -3.22 65.28
N ARG A 19 30.10 -4.38 64.97
CA ARG A 19 29.21 -5.27 65.80
C ARG A 19 27.70 -4.98 66.02
N SER A 20 26.87 -5.73 65.29
CA SER A 20 26.01 -6.86 65.76
C SER A 20 25.34 -6.83 67.16
N MET A 21 24.01 -7.05 67.22
CA MET A 21 23.30 -8.19 67.89
C MET A 21 21.84 -7.86 68.31
N ASP A 22 20.97 -8.84 68.07
CA ASP A 22 19.73 -9.25 68.77
C ASP A 22 18.90 -8.30 69.68
N ARG A 23 17.59 -8.27 69.35
CA ARG A 23 16.40 -8.53 70.21
C ARG A 23 16.09 -7.67 71.45
N ALA A 24 14.78 -7.40 71.58
CA ALA A 24 14.04 -6.80 72.70
C ALA A 24 14.08 -7.67 74.00
N PRO A 25 13.47 -7.30 75.18
CA PRO A 25 12.38 -6.33 75.33
C PRO A 25 12.20 -5.54 76.69
N ALA A 26 11.12 -4.74 76.71
CA ALA A 26 10.15 -4.52 77.81
C ALA A 26 10.47 -3.63 79.02
N GLY A 27 9.47 -2.81 79.39
CA GLY A 27 9.19 -2.44 80.79
C GLY A 27 8.20 -1.29 81.03
N ILE A 28 6.98 -1.60 81.54
CA ILE A 28 6.03 -0.69 82.24
C ILE A 28 5.41 0.41 81.32
N ALA A 29 4.23 0.25 80.67
CA ALA A 29 2.85 -0.03 81.14
C ALA A 29 2.17 1.18 81.85
N THR A 30 0.91 1.58 81.57
CA THR A 30 -0.31 0.80 81.23
C THR A 30 -1.40 1.61 80.47
N ALA A 31 -2.16 0.94 79.57
CA ALA A 31 -3.63 1.01 79.36
C ALA A 31 -4.38 2.37 79.09
N LEU A 32 -5.47 2.47 78.31
CA LEU A 32 -6.36 1.44 77.70
C LEU A 32 -7.16 2.01 76.48
N THR A 33 -7.14 1.28 75.34
CA THR A 33 -8.16 1.19 74.25
C THR A 33 -8.65 2.37 73.38
N ALA A 34 -8.77 2.02 72.09
CA ALA A 34 -9.77 2.41 71.06
C ALA A 34 -9.52 3.67 70.19
N LEU A 35 -9.59 3.60 68.85
CA LEU A 35 -9.44 2.41 67.97
C LEU A 35 -9.09 2.85 66.51
N LEU A 36 -8.10 2.19 65.90
CA LEU A 36 -7.61 2.30 64.50
C LEU A 36 -7.25 3.68 63.90
N LEU A 37 -6.16 3.68 63.12
CA LEU A 37 -6.02 4.57 61.97
C LEU A 37 -6.66 3.89 60.76
N LEU A 38 -7.19 4.68 59.82
CA LEU A 38 -6.77 4.59 58.42
C LEU A 38 -7.01 5.95 57.72
N SER A 39 -6.59 6.04 56.45
CA SER A 39 -6.42 7.28 55.70
C SER A 39 -7.72 7.98 55.28
N ILE A 40 -7.58 9.25 54.91
CA ILE A 40 -8.65 10.13 54.45
C ILE A 40 -9.03 9.76 53.01
N ILE A 41 -10.30 9.43 52.78
CA ILE A 41 -11.00 9.54 51.50
C ILE A 41 -12.36 10.17 51.83
N GLY A 42 -12.80 11.15 51.02
CA GLY A 42 -14.06 11.86 51.21
C GLY A 42 -13.88 13.39 51.21
N SER A 43 -14.65 14.18 50.45
CA SER A 43 -15.78 13.78 49.58
C SER A 43 -16.01 14.74 48.43
N VAL A 44 -16.63 14.18 47.38
CA VAL A 44 -17.25 14.83 46.22
C VAL A 44 -18.27 15.90 46.63
N ALA A 45 -18.38 16.94 45.81
CA ALA A 45 -19.52 17.83 45.62
C ALA A 45 -19.73 17.95 44.08
N LEU A 46 -20.91 17.68 43.51
CA LEU A 46 -22.03 18.62 43.29
C LEU A 46 -21.61 19.82 42.38
N GLU A 47 -22.30 20.17 41.28
CA GLU A 47 -23.46 19.56 40.59
C GLU A 47 -23.75 20.31 39.25
N ASN A 48 -24.32 19.63 38.25
CA ASN A 48 -25.36 20.12 37.30
C ASN A 48 -25.17 21.33 36.30
N ILE A 49 -25.40 21.06 34.99
CA ILE A 49 -26.39 21.73 34.07
C ILE A 49 -26.08 23.19 33.61
N PRO A 50 -26.42 23.70 32.38
CA PRO A 50 -27.42 23.26 31.37
C PRO A 50 -26.93 23.16 29.89
N THR A 51 -27.90 23.01 28.96
CA THR A 51 -27.76 22.86 27.50
C THR A 51 -28.18 24.10 26.67
N SER A 52 -27.61 24.21 25.46
CA SER A 52 -28.21 24.79 24.22
C SER A 52 -28.30 26.32 24.00
N ALA A 53 -27.62 26.79 22.95
CA ALA A 53 -28.25 27.46 21.79
C ALA A 53 -27.40 27.31 20.51
N VAL A 54 -28.04 27.28 19.33
CA VAL A 54 -27.41 27.16 18.00
C VAL A 54 -27.63 28.47 17.22
N LEU A 55 -26.67 28.89 16.37
CA LEU A 55 -26.95 29.53 15.05
C LEU A 55 -25.71 29.70 14.13
N ASP A 56 -25.89 29.31 12.86
CA ASP A 56 -25.19 29.73 11.63
C ASP A 56 -23.64 29.67 11.51
N GLU A 57 -23.12 28.48 11.18
CA GLU A 57 -21.76 28.24 10.65
C GLU A 57 -21.62 28.62 9.15
N PRO A 58 -20.64 29.45 8.74
CA PRO A 58 -20.43 29.85 7.35
C PRO A 58 -19.48 28.88 6.61
N SER A 59 -19.95 27.66 6.35
CA SER A 59 -19.33 26.69 5.43
C SER A 59 -17.81 26.51 5.58
N ARG A 60 -17.37 25.94 6.71
CA ARG A 60 -16.08 25.23 6.75
C ARG A 60 -16.06 24.19 5.64
N GLU A 61 -15.14 24.31 4.69
CA GLU A 61 -14.78 23.16 3.85
C GLU A 61 -14.18 22.12 4.79
N VAL A 62 -14.76 20.92 4.80
CA VAL A 62 -14.18 19.78 5.51
C VAL A 62 -12.88 19.45 4.77
N GLN A 63 -11.74 19.83 5.35
CA GLN A 63 -10.49 19.16 5.01
C GLN A 63 -10.67 17.70 5.39
N GLN A 64 -10.93 16.86 4.38
CA GLN A 64 -10.76 15.43 4.51
C GLN A 64 -9.26 15.15 4.58
N THR A 65 -8.66 15.42 5.74
CA THR A 65 -7.33 14.91 6.05
C THR A 65 -7.41 13.39 5.98
N SER A 66 -6.61 12.81 5.08
CA SER A 66 -6.51 11.38 4.85
C SER A 66 -5.76 10.71 5.99
N ALA A 67 -6.33 10.76 7.20
CA ALA A 67 -5.92 10.00 8.36
C ALA A 67 -6.29 8.51 8.18
N ARG A 68 -5.71 7.89 7.15
CA ARG A 68 -5.64 6.44 7.04
C ARG A 68 -4.77 5.93 8.18
N SER A 69 -5.05 4.71 8.63
CA SER A 69 -4.20 4.06 9.62
C SER A 69 -2.86 3.65 8.99
N THR A 70 -1.77 3.64 9.77
CA THR A 70 -0.50 2.99 9.39
C THR A 70 -0.54 1.47 9.52
N SER A 71 -1.64 0.93 10.06
CA SER A 71 -1.89 -0.51 10.21
C SER A 71 -3.31 -0.84 9.77
N ALA A 72 -3.47 -1.90 8.95
CA ALA A 72 -4.79 -2.38 8.57
C ALA A 72 -5.64 -2.86 9.76
N GLU A 73 -5.01 -3.28 10.86
CA GLU A 73 -5.67 -3.61 12.12
C GLU A 73 -5.63 -2.39 13.06
N ILE A 74 -6.79 -1.89 13.51
CA ILE A 74 -6.84 -0.73 14.42
C ILE A 74 -6.82 -1.19 15.89
N PHE A 75 -7.83 -1.95 16.30
CA PHE A 75 -7.93 -2.48 17.65
C PHE A 75 -8.73 -3.78 17.73
N LEU A 76 -8.51 -4.52 18.83
CA LEU A 76 -9.37 -5.62 19.25
C LEU A 76 -9.71 -5.41 20.74
N ALA A 77 -10.97 -5.11 21.02
CA ALA A 77 -11.49 -4.84 22.37
C ALA A 77 -12.46 -5.94 22.81
N SER A 78 -12.67 -6.12 24.12
CA SER A 78 -13.60 -7.13 24.65
C SER A 78 -14.25 -6.77 25.98
N GLY A 79 -15.41 -7.38 26.26
CA GLY A 79 -16.07 -7.36 27.57
C GLY A 79 -17.13 -8.46 27.71
N GLY A 80 -17.47 -8.86 28.92
CA GLY A 80 -18.35 -10.02 29.18
C GLY A 80 -18.46 -10.37 30.67
N SER A 81 -18.84 -11.61 31.01
CA SER A 81 -18.94 -12.03 32.41
C SER A 81 -18.61 -13.48 32.75
N SER A 82 -18.28 -13.65 34.03
CA SER A 82 -18.06 -14.94 34.68
C SER A 82 -19.29 -15.88 34.77
N SER A 83 -20.48 -15.51 34.28
CA SER A 83 -21.64 -16.42 34.19
C SER A 83 -21.95 -16.95 32.80
N HIS A 84 -21.41 -16.32 31.74
CA HIS A 84 -21.47 -16.80 30.36
C HIS A 84 -22.87 -16.64 29.73
N ASP A 85 -23.55 -15.53 30.01
CA ASP A 85 -24.94 -15.29 29.62
C ASP A 85 -25.14 -13.96 28.83
N GLU A 86 -24.09 -13.48 28.18
CA GLU A 86 -24.05 -12.26 27.39
C GLU A 86 -24.25 -12.53 25.89
N PHE A 87 -24.94 -11.63 25.20
CA PHE A 87 -25.13 -11.69 23.74
C PHE A 87 -24.94 -10.28 23.14
N SER A 88 -24.02 -10.14 22.17
CA SER A 88 -23.92 -8.92 21.36
C SER A 88 -25.14 -8.78 20.44
N GLY A 89 -25.55 -7.53 20.19
CA GLY A 89 -26.59 -7.17 19.22
C GLY A 89 -26.02 -6.31 18.09
N GLY A 90 -26.41 -5.03 18.06
CA GLY A 90 -25.98 -4.06 17.04
C GLY A 90 -24.79 -3.18 17.45
N ILE A 91 -24.21 -2.50 16.47
CA ILE A 91 -23.16 -1.48 16.65
C ILE A 91 -23.49 -0.24 15.81
N ALA A 92 -23.19 0.94 16.36
CA ALA A 92 -23.27 2.21 15.64
C ALA A 92 -21.98 3.00 15.82
N ALA A 93 -21.50 3.65 14.76
CA ALA A 93 -20.42 4.61 14.86
C ALA A 93 -20.88 5.92 15.53
N SER A 94 -19.93 6.62 16.12
CA SER A 94 -20.09 7.88 16.87
C SER A 94 -18.94 8.82 16.53
N ASP A 95 -19.13 10.12 16.68
CA ASP A 95 -18.07 11.13 16.55
C ASP A 95 -16.90 10.88 17.54
N THR A 96 -17.15 10.08 18.58
CA THR A 96 -16.19 9.68 19.63
C THR A 96 -15.59 8.27 19.44
N GLY A 97 -16.01 7.50 18.42
CA GLY A 97 -15.65 6.10 18.24
C GLY A 97 -16.86 5.25 17.88
N TYR A 98 -17.23 4.31 18.74
CA TYR A 98 -18.37 3.41 18.52
C TYR A 98 -19.25 3.25 19.77
N VAL A 99 -20.47 2.77 19.55
CA VAL A 99 -21.46 2.39 20.55
C VAL A 99 -21.94 0.98 20.21
N VAL A 100 -21.80 0.04 21.14
CA VAL A 100 -22.31 -1.33 21.01
C VAL A 100 -23.49 -1.54 21.95
N GLY A 101 -24.51 -2.22 21.44
CA GLY A 101 -25.60 -2.76 22.23
C GLY A 101 -25.46 -4.27 22.42
N GLY A 102 -25.88 -4.76 23.57
CA GLY A 102 -26.08 -6.19 23.78
C GLY A 102 -27.12 -6.47 24.86
N ASP A 103 -27.42 -7.75 25.05
CA ASP A 103 -28.30 -8.27 26.08
C ASP A 103 -27.50 -9.06 27.12
N VAL A 104 -27.91 -8.96 28.38
CA VAL A 104 -27.40 -9.78 29.49
C VAL A 104 -28.55 -10.38 30.30
N ASN A 105 -28.36 -11.63 30.71
CA ASN A 105 -29.24 -12.35 31.61
C ASN A 105 -28.96 -12.02 33.10
N SER A 106 -30.01 -11.90 33.90
CA SER A 106 -29.98 -11.71 35.37
C SER A 106 -29.33 -12.84 36.19
N SER A 107 -28.84 -13.91 35.57
CA SER A 107 -27.89 -14.85 36.21
C SER A 107 -26.45 -14.31 36.30
N ALA A 108 -26.09 -13.29 35.51
CA ALA A 108 -24.79 -12.63 35.59
C ALA A 108 -24.66 -11.81 36.88
N GLN A 109 -23.51 -11.97 37.56
CA GLN A 109 -23.22 -11.22 38.78
C GLN A 109 -22.81 -9.77 38.47
N ALA A 110 -22.12 -9.57 37.35
CA ALA A 110 -21.74 -8.29 36.78
C ALA A 110 -21.13 -8.51 35.38
N VAL A 111 -21.46 -7.68 34.40
CA VAL A 111 -20.77 -7.61 33.10
C VAL A 111 -19.67 -6.56 33.18
N THR A 112 -18.48 -6.85 32.66
CA THR A 112 -17.31 -5.96 32.73
C THR A 112 -16.77 -5.66 31.35
N PHE A 113 -16.72 -4.36 31.03
CA PHE A 113 -16.07 -3.78 29.85
C PHE A 113 -15.03 -2.79 30.40
N ALA A 114 -13.81 -3.26 30.64
CA ALA A 114 -12.90 -2.63 31.59
C ALA A 114 -12.52 -1.19 31.18
N PRO A 115 -12.58 -0.20 32.09
CA PRO A 115 -12.74 -0.32 33.55
C PRO A 115 -14.19 -0.37 34.08
N HIS A 116 -15.20 -0.33 33.21
CA HIS A 116 -16.61 -0.19 33.58
C HIS A 116 -17.28 -1.53 33.92
N THR A 117 -18.37 -1.47 34.71
CA THR A 117 -19.07 -2.66 35.21
C THR A 117 -20.56 -2.38 35.38
N TYR A 118 -21.41 -3.22 34.77
CA TYR A 118 -22.87 -3.20 34.93
C TYR A 118 -23.33 -4.41 35.74
N VAL A 119 -24.41 -4.25 36.50
CA VAL A 119 -24.99 -5.31 37.35
C VAL A 119 -26.47 -5.45 37.01
N PRO A 120 -26.88 -6.57 36.37
CA PRO A 120 -28.28 -6.88 36.13
C PRO A 120 -29.13 -6.80 37.40
N SER A 121 -30.37 -6.34 37.23
CA SER A 121 -31.25 -5.85 38.29
C SER A 121 -32.61 -6.54 38.32
N SER A 122 -32.95 -7.32 37.28
CA SER A 122 -34.24 -7.97 37.11
C SER A 122 -34.47 -9.07 38.15
N PRO A 123 -35.63 -9.07 38.85
CA PRO A 123 -35.95 -10.11 39.84
C PRO A 123 -36.47 -11.42 39.20
N PHE A 124 -36.58 -11.50 37.88
CA PHE A 124 -36.89 -12.75 37.19
C PHE A 124 -35.67 -13.66 37.13
N THR A 125 -35.86 -14.96 37.35
CA THR A 125 -34.81 -15.95 37.09
C THR A 125 -34.73 -16.19 35.58
N ASN A 126 -33.56 -15.96 34.99
CA ASN A 126 -33.38 -15.87 33.54
C ASN A 126 -34.19 -14.72 32.92
N GLY A 127 -34.12 -13.54 33.56
CA GLY A 127 -34.66 -12.29 33.03
C GLY A 127 -33.60 -11.58 32.20
N ASN A 128 -33.99 -11.03 31.05
CA ASN A 128 -33.07 -10.37 30.13
C ASN A 128 -33.07 -8.85 30.34
N GLU A 129 -31.93 -8.20 30.14
CA GLU A 129 -31.74 -6.76 30.27
C GLU A 129 -30.77 -6.29 29.19
N PHE A 130 -31.13 -5.26 28.41
CA PHE A 130 -30.16 -4.66 27.47
C PHE A 130 -29.10 -3.84 28.23
N TYR A 131 -27.92 -3.72 27.62
CA TYR A 131 -26.90 -2.74 27.97
C TYR A 131 -26.41 -1.98 26.72
N LEU A 132 -25.82 -0.82 26.95
CA LEU A 132 -25.06 -0.03 25.99
C LEU A 132 -23.65 0.18 26.53
N ALA A 133 -22.64 0.04 25.67
CA ALA A 133 -21.27 0.44 25.97
C ALA A 133 -20.75 1.32 24.82
N SER A 134 -19.95 2.34 25.15
CA SER A 134 -19.20 3.09 24.15
C SER A 134 -17.72 2.79 24.29
N LEU A 135 -17.02 2.74 23.17
CA LEU A 135 -15.57 2.65 23.07
C LEU A 135 -15.03 3.74 22.13
N ASP A 136 -13.81 4.19 22.39
CA ASP A 136 -13.12 5.19 21.56
C ASP A 136 -12.52 4.58 20.28
N HIS A 137 -11.95 5.44 19.44
CA HIS A 137 -11.28 5.05 18.19
C HIS A 137 -10.06 4.13 18.36
N THR A 138 -9.56 3.94 19.58
CA THR A 138 -8.42 3.06 19.92
C THR A 138 -8.83 1.80 20.71
N GLY A 139 -10.13 1.64 20.98
CA GLY A 139 -10.69 0.48 21.66
C GLY A 139 -10.86 0.61 23.19
N ASN A 140 -10.60 1.77 23.80
CA ASN A 140 -10.84 1.96 25.24
C ASN A 140 -12.33 2.16 25.51
N TRP A 141 -12.86 1.54 26.58
CA TRP A 141 -14.26 1.68 26.97
C TRP A 141 -14.49 3.01 27.72
N ASN A 142 -15.43 3.82 27.20
CA ASN A 142 -15.82 5.13 27.73
C ASN A 142 -16.91 5.03 28.81
N PHE A 143 -17.90 4.16 28.60
CA PHE A 143 -18.96 3.86 29.55
C PHE A 143 -19.58 2.49 29.30
N LEU A 144 -20.33 2.00 30.30
CA LEU A 144 -21.22 0.84 30.23
C LEU A 144 -22.46 1.12 31.09
N VAL A 145 -23.66 1.04 30.51
CA VAL A 145 -24.92 1.42 31.16
C VAL A 145 -26.08 0.51 30.73
N GLY A 146 -27.11 0.41 31.56
CA GLY A 146 -28.39 -0.22 31.25
C GLY A 146 -29.54 0.49 31.97
N ALA A 147 -30.76 -0.03 31.85
CA ALA A 147 -31.91 0.43 32.63
C ALA A 147 -32.07 -0.35 33.96
N ASP A 148 -32.80 0.19 34.93
CA ASP A 148 -33.12 -0.50 36.19
C ASP A 148 -34.45 -1.30 36.05
N HIS A 149 -34.36 -2.60 36.28
CA HIS A 149 -35.44 -3.59 36.17
C HIS A 149 -35.93 -4.10 37.54
N SER A 150 -35.39 -3.57 38.65
CA SER A 150 -35.62 -4.02 40.02
C SER A 150 -37.09 -3.97 40.46
N GLN A 151 -37.92 -3.17 39.79
CA GLN A 151 -39.36 -3.08 40.03
C GLN A 151 -40.15 -4.27 39.46
N GLY A 152 -39.50 -5.16 38.70
CA GLY A 152 -40.11 -6.37 38.14
C GLY A 152 -40.25 -6.37 36.62
N GLY A 153 -39.26 -5.83 35.91
CA GLY A 153 -39.22 -5.81 34.44
C GLY A 153 -38.20 -6.75 33.81
N VAL A 154 -38.24 -6.83 32.49
CA VAL A 154 -37.17 -7.31 31.59
C VAL A 154 -37.15 -6.45 30.33
N SER A 155 -36.01 -6.41 29.64
CA SER A 155 -35.86 -5.76 28.34
C SER A 155 -34.99 -6.59 27.39
N PHE A 156 -35.10 -6.25 26.12
CA PHE A 156 -34.39 -6.87 25.02
C PHE A 156 -34.00 -5.76 24.06
N LEU A 157 -32.74 -5.78 23.64
CA LEU A 157 -32.28 -4.95 22.54
C LEU A 157 -33.02 -5.32 21.25
N ALA A 158 -33.30 -4.32 20.43
CA ALA A 158 -33.62 -4.52 19.01
C ALA A 158 -32.47 -3.99 18.15
N ASP A 159 -32.07 -2.73 18.36
CA ASP A 159 -31.10 -2.05 17.51
C ASP A 159 -30.52 -0.79 18.20
N VAL A 160 -29.36 -0.30 17.72
CA VAL A 160 -28.68 0.90 18.22
C VAL A 160 -28.34 1.87 17.09
N ALA A 161 -28.38 3.17 17.40
CA ALA A 161 -27.84 4.23 16.55
C ALA A 161 -27.13 5.29 17.41
N SER A 162 -26.38 6.20 16.78
CA SER A 162 -25.78 7.35 17.46
C SER A 162 -25.97 8.64 16.66
N HIS A 163 -25.84 9.79 17.33
CA HIS A 163 -25.79 11.10 16.69
C HIS A 163 -25.19 12.16 17.65
N ALA A 164 -24.20 12.92 17.19
CA ALA A 164 -23.53 13.98 17.96
C ALA A 164 -23.02 13.46 19.33
N GLY A 165 -22.33 12.32 19.32
CA GLY A 165 -21.86 11.58 20.50
C GLY A 165 -22.94 10.90 21.37
N ASN A 166 -24.23 11.14 21.11
CA ASN A 166 -25.33 10.56 21.90
C ASN A 166 -25.66 9.14 21.42
N SER A 167 -25.92 8.23 22.35
CA SER A 167 -26.35 6.85 22.03
C SER A 167 -27.87 6.74 22.07
N ILE A 168 -28.46 6.10 21.06
CA ILE A 168 -29.91 5.90 20.93
C ILE A 168 -30.19 4.41 20.77
N VAL A 169 -31.12 3.89 21.57
CA VAL A 169 -31.47 2.46 21.61
C VAL A 169 -32.94 2.26 21.31
N ALA A 170 -33.23 1.31 20.41
CA ALA A 170 -34.55 0.73 20.23
C ALA A 170 -34.58 -0.67 20.86
N GLY A 171 -35.71 -1.03 21.47
CA GLY A 171 -35.89 -2.35 22.07
C GLY A 171 -37.33 -2.62 22.45
N TYR A 172 -37.56 -3.73 23.13
CA TYR A 172 -38.87 -4.07 23.69
C TYR A 172 -38.72 -4.61 25.12
N MET A 173 -39.76 -4.42 25.92
CA MET A 173 -39.73 -4.65 27.36
C MET A 173 -41.01 -5.33 27.84
N PHE A 174 -40.97 -5.86 29.06
CA PHE A 174 -42.14 -6.34 29.81
C PHE A 174 -42.07 -5.85 31.25
N GLY A 175 -43.20 -5.37 31.80
CA GLY A 175 -43.26 -4.85 33.17
C GLY A 175 -42.72 -3.42 33.28
N PRO A 176 -42.39 -2.95 34.50
CA PRO A 176 -41.78 -1.64 34.74
C PRO A 176 -40.27 -1.65 34.50
N VAL A 177 -39.75 -0.63 33.82
CA VAL A 177 -38.33 -0.42 33.52
C VAL A 177 -37.99 1.06 33.72
N ASP A 178 -36.96 1.36 34.51
CA ASP A 178 -36.59 2.71 34.96
C ASP A 178 -35.32 3.22 34.25
N PHE A 179 -35.49 4.18 33.33
CA PHE A 179 -34.42 4.84 32.60
C PHE A 179 -33.97 6.09 33.39
N GLY A 180 -33.16 5.87 34.43
CA GLY A 180 -32.69 6.93 35.34
C GLY A 180 -33.82 7.49 36.22
N GLN A 181 -34.45 8.59 35.80
CA GLN A 181 -35.66 9.13 36.45
C GLN A 181 -36.95 8.89 35.64
N ILE A 182 -36.86 8.18 34.50
CA ILE A 182 -37.97 8.00 33.55
C ILE A 182 -38.48 6.56 33.61
N SER A 183 -39.52 6.35 34.41
CA SER A 183 -40.22 5.06 34.49
C SER A 183 -41.09 4.82 33.25
N LEU A 184 -40.81 3.74 32.53
CA LEU A 184 -41.72 3.15 31.54
C LEU A 184 -42.35 1.88 32.13
N SER A 185 -43.53 1.48 31.64
CA SER A 185 -44.17 0.23 32.06
C SER A 185 -45.18 -0.27 31.04
N THR A 186 -45.15 -1.58 30.75
CA THR A 186 -46.02 -2.21 29.74
C THR A 186 -47.41 -2.55 30.27
N ALA A 187 -48.38 -2.64 29.35
CA ALA A 187 -49.73 -3.15 29.64
C ALA A 187 -49.98 -4.54 29.02
N VAL A 188 -49.26 -4.88 27.96
CA VAL A 188 -49.25 -6.19 27.29
C VAL A 188 -48.00 -7.00 27.64
N GLN A 189 -47.83 -8.16 26.99
CA GLN A 189 -46.66 -9.01 27.18
C GLN A 189 -45.36 -8.37 26.67
N PHE A 190 -45.38 -7.63 25.56
CA PHE A 190 -44.22 -6.85 25.10
C PHE A 190 -44.68 -5.52 24.47
N ASP A 191 -44.14 -4.41 24.96
CA ASP A 191 -44.27 -3.07 24.36
C ASP A 191 -42.87 -2.55 23.97
N GLY A 192 -42.80 -1.82 22.85
CA GLY A 192 -41.58 -1.23 22.35
C GLY A 192 -41.15 -0.01 23.17
N PHE A 193 -39.84 0.25 23.21
CA PHE A 193 -39.28 1.49 23.70
C PHE A 193 -38.22 2.06 22.75
N ILE A 194 -38.03 3.37 22.85
CA ILE A 194 -36.86 4.08 22.35
C ILE A 194 -36.35 4.95 23.49
N ALA A 195 -35.03 4.94 23.72
CA ALA A 195 -34.38 5.79 24.71
C ALA A 195 -33.04 6.33 24.19
N GLN A 196 -32.58 7.42 24.77
CA GLN A 196 -31.32 8.07 24.42
C GLN A 196 -30.50 8.38 25.68
N THR A 197 -29.19 8.17 25.61
CA THR A 197 -28.21 8.68 26.57
C THR A 197 -27.39 9.82 25.98
N ASP A 198 -26.78 10.62 26.85
CA ASP A 198 -25.65 11.47 26.46
C ASP A 198 -24.39 10.62 26.19
N ALA A 199 -23.31 11.28 25.75
CA ALA A 199 -22.00 10.66 25.50
C ALA A 199 -21.31 10.09 26.75
N SER A 200 -21.85 10.30 27.95
CA SER A 200 -21.39 9.71 29.22
C SER A 200 -22.30 8.57 29.72
N GLY A 201 -23.31 8.17 28.92
CA GLY A 201 -24.25 7.11 29.26
C GLY A 201 -25.41 7.54 30.17
N ASN A 202 -25.63 8.83 30.45
CA ASN A 202 -26.77 9.27 31.27
C ASN A 202 -28.05 9.32 30.46
N TRP A 203 -29.12 8.66 30.93
CA TRP A 203 -30.44 8.67 30.30
C TRP A 203 -31.05 10.08 30.18
N MET A 204 -31.12 10.60 28.95
CA MET A 204 -31.69 11.91 28.63
C MET A 204 -33.22 11.84 28.50
N TRP A 205 -33.71 10.89 27.69
CA TRP A 205 -35.13 10.64 27.50
C TRP A 205 -35.41 9.18 27.19
N ALA A 206 -36.61 8.71 27.58
CA ALA A 206 -37.17 7.43 27.15
C ALA A 206 -38.64 7.61 26.73
N LYS A 207 -39.11 6.73 25.83
CA LYS A 207 -40.48 6.66 25.31
C LYS A 207 -40.88 5.20 25.14
N GLY A 208 -42.03 4.81 25.68
CA GLY A 208 -42.65 3.52 25.41
C GLY A 208 -43.84 3.68 24.47
N PHE A 209 -43.96 2.79 23.50
CA PHE A 209 -45.23 2.57 22.79
C PHE A 209 -46.25 1.96 23.75
N GLN A 210 -47.53 2.28 23.59
CA GLN A 210 -48.57 1.84 24.52
C GLN A 210 -49.61 0.98 23.81
N THR A 211 -49.40 -0.34 23.83
CA THR A 211 -50.36 -1.30 23.30
C THR A 211 -51.42 -1.63 24.36
N LEU A 212 -52.70 -1.52 23.98
CA LEU A 212 -53.81 -1.85 24.87
C LEU A 212 -53.99 -3.38 24.98
N PRO A 213 -54.18 -3.94 26.18
CA PRO A 213 -54.30 -5.38 26.40
C PRO A 213 -55.68 -5.93 25.99
N ASN A 214 -55.94 -5.95 24.69
CA ASN A 214 -57.15 -6.51 24.09
C ASN A 214 -57.01 -8.03 23.82
N SER A 215 -55.80 -8.48 23.46
CA SER A 215 -55.37 -9.88 23.35
C SER A 215 -54.11 -10.16 24.20
N SER A 216 -53.77 -11.44 24.36
CA SER A 216 -52.47 -11.89 24.87
C SER A 216 -51.43 -12.10 23.74
N THR A 217 -51.68 -11.48 22.59
CA THR A 217 -50.87 -11.54 21.35
C THR A 217 -50.73 -10.15 20.71
N ASP A 218 -51.16 -9.12 21.44
CA ASP A 218 -51.01 -7.73 21.07
C ASP A 218 -49.66 -7.26 21.63
N SER A 219 -48.86 -6.61 20.79
CA SER A 219 -47.48 -6.23 21.08
C SER A 219 -47.02 -5.16 20.12
N SER A 220 -46.02 -4.36 20.51
CA SER A 220 -45.27 -3.51 19.60
C SER A 220 -43.78 -3.82 19.77
N ILE A 221 -43.08 -4.10 18.67
CA ILE A 221 -41.68 -4.53 18.68
C ILE A 221 -40.94 -3.74 17.59
N PRO A 222 -40.07 -2.78 17.98
CA PRO A 222 -39.04 -2.24 17.10
C PRO A 222 -38.11 -3.35 16.61
N GLN A 223 -37.55 -3.17 15.42
CA GLN A 223 -36.58 -4.10 14.84
C GLN A 223 -35.38 -3.40 14.19
N ALA A 224 -35.55 -2.14 13.77
CA ALA A 224 -34.45 -1.35 13.22
C ALA A 224 -34.62 0.15 13.57
N ILE A 225 -33.51 0.86 13.79
CA ILE A 225 -33.44 2.28 14.14
C ILE A 225 -32.38 3.00 13.29
N ALA A 226 -32.69 4.21 12.85
CA ALA A 226 -31.74 5.09 12.18
C ALA A 226 -31.97 6.54 12.58
N VAL A 227 -30.99 7.42 12.31
CA VAL A 227 -31.07 8.84 12.62
C VAL A 227 -30.82 9.66 11.36
N ASP A 228 -31.53 10.77 11.19
CA ASP A 228 -31.28 11.70 10.08
C ASP A 228 -30.23 12.78 10.42
N GLN A 229 -29.82 13.57 9.43
CA GLN A 229 -28.81 14.62 9.59
C GLN A 229 -29.20 15.75 10.57
N VAL A 230 -30.43 15.78 11.08
CA VAL A 230 -30.93 16.75 12.08
C VAL A 230 -31.10 16.09 13.46
N GLY A 231 -30.66 14.84 13.62
CA GLY A 231 -30.77 14.07 14.86
C GLY A 231 -32.14 13.44 15.09
N ASP A 232 -33.08 13.50 14.12
CA ASP A 232 -34.38 12.87 14.29
C ASP A 232 -34.29 11.36 14.15
N VAL A 233 -34.89 10.65 15.11
CA VAL A 233 -34.92 9.19 15.16
C VAL A 233 -36.01 8.64 14.25
N ILE A 234 -35.64 7.77 13.33
CA ILE A 234 -36.55 6.92 12.56
C ILE A 234 -36.51 5.54 13.22
N VAL A 235 -37.67 4.96 13.51
CA VAL A 235 -37.79 3.61 14.06
C VAL A 235 -38.84 2.81 13.30
N ALA A 236 -38.50 1.57 12.97
CA ALA A 236 -39.34 0.65 12.22
C ALA A 236 -39.44 -0.72 12.92
N GLY A 237 -40.55 -1.41 12.71
CA GLY A 237 -40.84 -2.71 13.32
C GLY A 237 -42.28 -3.14 13.06
N TYR A 238 -42.78 -4.12 13.80
CA TYR A 238 -44.18 -4.57 13.71
C TYR A 238 -44.99 -4.32 14.97
N PHE A 239 -46.31 -4.22 14.81
CA PHE A 239 -47.25 -4.15 15.92
C PHE A 239 -48.55 -4.91 15.64
N SER A 240 -49.21 -5.33 16.71
CA SER A 240 -50.49 -6.06 16.70
C SER A 240 -51.40 -5.52 17.80
N GLY A 241 -52.71 -5.37 17.52
CA GLY A 241 -53.68 -4.81 18.45
C GLY A 241 -53.83 -3.29 18.30
N GLU A 242 -54.14 -2.60 19.40
CA GLU A 242 -54.33 -1.13 19.44
C GLU A 242 -53.15 -0.47 20.16
N THR A 243 -52.25 0.16 19.40
CA THR A 243 -51.00 0.77 19.91
C THR A 243 -51.02 2.28 19.71
N ASP A 244 -50.70 3.05 20.76
CA ASP A 244 -50.37 4.46 20.67
C ASP A 244 -48.85 4.67 20.57
N PHE A 245 -48.43 5.41 19.54
CA PHE A 245 -47.03 5.74 19.25
C PHE A 245 -46.60 7.11 19.79
N GLY A 246 -47.49 7.81 20.53
CA GLY A 246 -47.20 9.11 21.14
C GLY A 246 -48.28 10.18 20.92
N GLY A 247 -49.54 9.81 21.09
CA GLY A 247 -50.71 10.63 20.74
C GLY A 247 -51.27 10.37 19.34
N THR A 248 -50.79 9.33 18.65
CA THR A 248 -51.33 8.82 17.38
C THR A 248 -51.42 7.30 17.46
N SER A 249 -52.64 6.77 17.42
CA SER A 249 -52.91 5.36 17.67
C SER A 249 -53.50 4.66 16.45
N PHE A 250 -53.05 3.43 16.20
CA PHE A 250 -53.60 2.54 15.16
C PHE A 250 -54.12 1.26 15.81
N ASN A 251 -55.11 0.62 15.18
CA ASN A 251 -55.68 -0.66 15.62
C ASN A 251 -55.70 -1.65 14.45
N VAL A 252 -54.89 -2.71 14.54
CA VAL A 252 -54.65 -3.70 13.48
C VAL A 252 -54.92 -5.12 13.98
N SER A 253 -55.53 -5.96 13.14
CA SER A 253 -55.99 -7.30 13.52
C SER A 253 -55.01 -8.45 13.22
N ASN A 254 -53.89 -8.12 12.57
CA ASN A 254 -52.73 -8.99 12.34
C ASN A 254 -51.48 -8.15 12.69
N ALA A 255 -50.29 -8.74 12.63
CA ALA A 255 -49.07 -7.94 12.63
C ALA A 255 -49.03 -7.07 11.35
N GLU A 256 -48.88 -5.75 11.51
CA GLU A 256 -48.57 -4.80 10.44
C GLU A 256 -47.29 -4.05 10.79
N ILE A 257 -46.59 -3.54 9.79
CA ILE A 257 -45.37 -2.74 9.99
C ILE A 257 -45.76 -1.31 10.36
N PHE A 258 -45.06 -0.74 11.34
CA PHE A 258 -45.05 0.69 11.62
C PHE A 258 -43.71 1.30 11.20
N ILE A 259 -43.75 2.56 10.79
CA ILE A 259 -42.57 3.41 10.56
C ILE A 259 -42.88 4.75 11.23
N ALA A 260 -42.10 5.11 12.25
CA ALA A 260 -42.29 6.34 13.02
C ALA A 260 -41.05 7.23 12.97
N LYS A 261 -41.26 8.55 12.97
CA LYS A 261 -40.22 9.55 13.15
C LYS A 261 -40.45 10.32 14.45
N LEU A 262 -39.42 10.45 15.27
CA LEU A 262 -39.43 11.09 16.57
C LEU A 262 -38.41 12.25 16.59
N ASP A 263 -38.66 13.26 17.41
CA ASP A 263 -37.80 14.41 17.63
C ASP A 263 -36.57 14.03 18.47
N GLY A 264 -35.37 14.19 17.92
CA GLY A 264 -34.12 13.75 18.58
C GLY A 264 -33.90 14.34 19.97
N ALA A 265 -34.28 15.59 20.19
CA ALA A 265 -34.00 16.29 21.46
C ALA A 265 -34.85 15.82 22.65
N ASN A 266 -35.95 15.08 22.43
CA ASN A 266 -36.89 14.72 23.50
C ASN A 266 -37.78 13.49 23.23
N GLY A 267 -37.66 12.84 22.09
CA GLY A 267 -38.46 11.68 21.68
C GLY A 267 -39.94 11.98 21.40
N ALA A 268 -40.33 13.22 21.07
CA ALA A 268 -41.72 13.50 20.69
C ALA A 268 -42.03 12.97 19.29
N LEU A 269 -43.15 12.24 19.14
CA LEU A 269 -43.61 11.75 17.84
C LEU A 269 -43.86 12.92 16.85
N LYS A 270 -43.13 12.91 15.72
CA LYS A 270 -43.35 13.83 14.60
C LYS A 270 -44.37 13.29 13.61
N TRP A 271 -44.27 12.02 13.24
CA TRP A 271 -45.28 11.28 12.48
C TRP A 271 -45.09 9.77 12.63
N VAL A 272 -46.15 9.00 12.36
CA VAL A 272 -46.11 7.53 12.20
C VAL A 272 -47.04 7.13 11.06
N VAL A 273 -46.59 6.15 10.26
CA VAL A 273 -47.38 5.51 9.21
C VAL A 273 -47.31 3.99 9.35
N THR A 274 -48.29 3.29 8.78
CA THR A 274 -48.36 1.83 8.81
C THR A 274 -48.62 1.24 7.43
N GLY A 275 -48.29 -0.03 7.27
CA GLY A 275 -48.59 -0.82 6.07
C GLY A 275 -48.17 -2.28 6.25
N GLY A 276 -48.52 -3.13 5.29
CA GLY A 276 -48.30 -4.57 5.42
C GLY A 276 -49.35 -5.39 4.68
N GLY A 277 -49.63 -6.59 5.16
CA GLY A 277 -50.46 -7.59 4.50
C GLY A 277 -50.95 -8.71 5.43
N PRO A 278 -51.80 -9.61 4.92
CA PRO A 278 -52.33 -10.72 5.71
C PRO A 278 -51.27 -11.83 5.85
N GLY A 279 -50.57 -11.84 6.98
CA GLY A 279 -49.52 -12.80 7.33
C GLY A 279 -48.76 -12.36 8.59
N ALA A 280 -47.57 -12.91 8.80
CA ALA A 280 -46.51 -12.21 9.51
C ALA A 280 -45.78 -11.28 8.51
N GLN A 281 -45.26 -10.16 8.99
CA GLN A 281 -44.22 -9.37 8.33
C GLN A 281 -43.25 -8.91 9.41
N GLU A 282 -41.97 -8.86 9.06
CA GLU A 282 -40.89 -8.41 9.92
C GLU A 282 -40.09 -7.37 9.13
N VAL A 283 -39.72 -6.28 9.80
CA VAL A 283 -38.72 -5.32 9.31
C VAL A 283 -37.34 -5.95 9.51
N THR A 284 -36.45 -5.75 8.54
CA THR A 284 -35.05 -6.20 8.65
C THR A 284 -34.07 -5.06 8.83
N ASP A 285 -34.34 -3.88 8.25
CA ASP A 285 -33.43 -2.73 8.31
C ASP A 285 -34.17 -1.40 7.98
N VAL A 286 -33.59 -0.27 8.38
CA VAL A 286 -33.99 1.10 7.99
C VAL A 286 -32.78 2.00 7.76
N VAL A 287 -32.70 2.62 6.59
CA VAL A 287 -31.61 3.57 6.25
C VAL A 287 -32.16 4.91 5.76
N VAL A 288 -31.50 6.00 6.15
CA VAL A 288 -31.94 7.38 5.86
C VAL A 288 -30.88 8.10 5.05
N SER A 289 -31.28 8.63 3.90
CA SER A 289 -30.38 9.41 3.04
C SER A 289 -30.15 10.83 3.57
N SER A 290 -29.08 11.47 3.13
CA SER A 290 -28.80 12.91 3.36
C SER A 290 -29.94 13.84 2.93
N ASN A 291 -30.72 13.46 1.91
CA ASN A 291 -31.90 14.20 1.47
C ASN A 291 -33.14 13.97 2.37
N GLY A 292 -33.04 13.15 3.41
CA GLY A 292 -34.13 12.78 4.31
C GLY A 292 -35.12 11.77 3.72
N ASP A 293 -34.88 11.21 2.53
CA ASP A 293 -35.63 10.06 2.05
C ASP A 293 -35.23 8.81 2.86
N ILE A 294 -36.23 8.05 3.29
CA ILE A 294 -36.12 6.89 4.19
C ILE A 294 -36.42 5.62 3.39
N HIS A 295 -35.59 4.59 3.57
CA HIS A 295 -35.84 3.24 3.04
C HIS A 295 -36.02 2.27 4.21
N VAL A 296 -37.03 1.41 4.15
CA VAL A 296 -37.27 0.34 5.15
C VAL A 296 -37.39 -0.99 4.43
N SER A 297 -36.60 -1.99 4.83
CA SER A 297 -36.70 -3.35 4.30
C SER A 297 -37.53 -4.26 5.21
N GLY A 298 -38.05 -5.34 4.62
CA GLY A 298 -38.70 -6.38 5.39
C GLY A 298 -38.97 -7.64 4.59
N VAL A 299 -39.35 -8.70 5.29
CA VAL A 299 -39.70 -10.00 4.73
C VAL A 299 -41.22 -10.25 4.81
N THR A 300 -41.76 -10.96 3.82
CA THR A 300 -43.19 -11.29 3.77
C THR A 300 -43.48 -12.62 3.08
N GLN A 301 -44.49 -13.32 3.58
CA GLN A 301 -45.07 -14.54 3.00
C GLN A 301 -46.36 -14.24 2.20
N SER A 302 -46.68 -12.96 1.99
CA SER A 302 -47.99 -12.49 1.49
C SER A 302 -47.89 -11.12 0.81
N ASN A 303 -48.90 -10.75 0.02
CA ASN A 303 -48.95 -9.43 -0.65
C ASN A 303 -48.98 -8.28 0.38
N VAL A 304 -48.12 -7.28 0.19
CA VAL A 304 -48.03 -6.09 1.06
C VAL A 304 -48.52 -4.82 0.38
N LEU A 305 -49.09 -3.91 1.17
CA LEU A 305 -49.69 -2.65 0.75
C LEU A 305 -49.20 -1.50 1.66
N PHE A 306 -48.62 -0.47 1.03
CA PHE A 306 -48.11 0.73 1.68
C PHE A 306 -48.74 1.96 1.01
N GLY A 307 -49.81 2.49 1.62
CA GLY A 307 -50.63 3.56 1.07
C GLY A 307 -51.32 3.16 -0.25
N ALA A 308 -50.76 3.62 -1.37
CA ALA A 308 -51.23 3.29 -2.72
C ALA A 308 -50.29 2.33 -3.49
N ASN A 309 -49.12 2.03 -2.93
CA ASN A 309 -48.11 1.15 -3.53
C ASN A 309 -48.28 -0.27 -2.98
N SER A 310 -48.15 -1.29 -3.81
CA SER A 310 -48.33 -2.69 -3.40
C SER A 310 -47.36 -3.63 -4.10
N TYR A 311 -46.81 -4.58 -3.35
CA TYR A 311 -46.05 -5.71 -3.90
C TYR A 311 -46.87 -7.00 -3.77
N ALA A 312 -46.73 -7.89 -4.74
CA ALA A 312 -47.41 -9.18 -4.77
C ALA A 312 -46.38 -10.30 -4.82
N THR A 313 -46.49 -11.27 -3.91
CA THR A 313 -45.43 -12.25 -3.70
C THR A 313 -45.32 -13.30 -4.80
N VAL A 314 -44.09 -13.74 -5.03
CA VAL A 314 -43.60 -14.59 -6.11
C VAL A 314 -43.02 -15.90 -5.56
N GLY A 315 -42.27 -15.82 -4.45
CA GLY A 315 -41.64 -16.95 -3.77
C GLY A 315 -42.48 -17.57 -2.64
N THR A 316 -41.82 -18.29 -1.74
CA THR A 316 -42.38 -18.79 -0.47
C THR A 316 -42.24 -17.77 0.64
N THR A 317 -41.13 -17.02 0.64
CA THR A 317 -40.88 -15.80 1.39
C THR A 317 -40.14 -14.85 0.45
N ASP A 318 -40.65 -13.63 0.27
CA ASP A 318 -39.98 -12.59 -0.50
C ASP A 318 -39.54 -11.46 0.44
N SER A 319 -38.54 -10.70 0.00
CA SER A 319 -38.15 -9.44 0.64
C SER A 319 -38.69 -8.24 -0.14
N PHE A 320 -38.83 -7.10 0.54
CA PHE A 320 -39.20 -5.84 -0.08
C PHE A 320 -38.47 -4.67 0.57
N VAL A 321 -38.40 -3.55 -0.15
CA VAL A 321 -37.95 -2.24 0.35
C VAL A 321 -39.04 -1.23 0.04
N VAL A 322 -39.46 -0.47 1.05
CA VAL A 322 -40.39 0.67 0.95
C VAL A 322 -39.58 1.95 0.98
N LYS A 323 -39.82 2.87 0.04
CA LYS A 323 -39.26 4.22 0.09
C LYS A 323 -40.30 5.23 0.56
N LEU A 324 -39.90 6.12 1.48
CA LEU A 324 -40.71 7.22 2.02
C LEU A 324 -39.95 8.54 1.91
N SER A 325 -40.67 9.67 1.86
CA SER A 325 -40.09 10.98 2.14
C SER A 325 -39.84 11.19 3.65
N SER A 326 -39.02 12.19 3.98
CA SER A 326 -38.83 12.73 5.36
C SER A 326 -40.14 13.13 6.08
N SER A 327 -41.22 13.29 5.33
CA SER A 327 -42.59 13.58 5.80
C SER A 327 -43.50 12.35 5.89
N GLY A 328 -42.95 11.13 5.81
CA GLY A 328 -43.69 9.86 5.94
C GLY A 328 -44.56 9.50 4.72
N SER A 329 -44.40 10.17 3.58
CA SER A 329 -45.20 9.87 2.38
C SER A 329 -44.56 8.74 1.56
N PHE A 330 -45.25 7.61 1.44
CA PHE A 330 -44.82 6.47 0.62
C PHE A 330 -44.58 6.88 -0.85
N GLN A 331 -43.35 6.68 -1.34
CA GLN A 331 -42.93 6.95 -2.71
C GLN A 331 -43.08 5.71 -3.59
N SER A 332 -42.48 4.60 -3.18
CA SER A 332 -42.44 3.33 -3.93
C SER A 332 -42.33 2.11 -3.02
N VAL A 333 -42.58 0.93 -3.59
CA VAL A 333 -42.29 -0.38 -2.98
C VAL A 333 -41.60 -1.24 -4.05
N THR A 334 -40.42 -1.74 -3.74
CA THR A 334 -39.60 -2.63 -4.57
C THR A 334 -39.56 -4.01 -3.91
N GLY A 335 -39.65 -5.10 -4.68
CA GLY A 335 -39.65 -6.46 -4.15
C GLY A 335 -38.62 -7.38 -4.80
N TYR A 336 -38.18 -8.37 -4.02
CA TYR A 336 -37.13 -9.34 -4.32
C TYR A 336 -37.67 -10.73 -4.00
N GLY A 337 -37.97 -11.51 -5.04
CA GLY A 337 -38.67 -12.78 -4.89
C GLY A 337 -38.38 -13.73 -6.05
N ILE A 338 -38.24 -15.02 -5.74
CA ILE A 338 -37.81 -16.06 -6.68
C ILE A 338 -38.89 -17.16 -6.70
N PRO A 339 -39.43 -17.56 -7.87
CA PRO A 339 -40.58 -18.47 -7.93
C PRO A 339 -40.39 -19.77 -7.14
N SER A 340 -41.22 -19.96 -6.11
CA SER A 340 -41.20 -21.10 -5.16
C SER A 340 -40.00 -21.20 -4.20
N GLN A 341 -39.10 -20.22 -4.18
CA GLN A 341 -37.92 -20.17 -3.29
C GLN A 341 -38.05 -19.02 -2.27
N ALA A 342 -37.11 -18.95 -1.32
CA ALA A 342 -37.02 -17.87 -0.34
C ALA A 342 -35.95 -16.82 -0.71
N VAL A 343 -36.20 -15.56 -0.35
CA VAL A 343 -35.25 -14.44 -0.41
C VAL A 343 -35.37 -13.63 0.88
N SER A 344 -34.26 -13.46 1.60
CA SER A 344 -34.19 -12.76 2.89
C SER A 344 -33.12 -11.66 2.86
N LEU A 345 -33.54 -10.44 2.55
CA LEU A 345 -32.74 -9.20 2.64
C LEU A 345 -32.59 -8.83 4.12
N SER A 346 -31.38 -8.96 4.67
CA SER A 346 -31.10 -8.68 6.08
C SER A 346 -30.56 -7.27 6.34
N LYS A 347 -29.80 -6.68 5.41
CA LYS A 347 -29.18 -5.35 5.58
C LYS A 347 -29.27 -4.47 4.32
N MET A 348 -29.25 -3.16 4.52
CA MET A 348 -29.25 -2.10 3.52
C MET A 348 -28.15 -1.09 3.85
N ALA A 349 -27.63 -0.39 2.83
CA ALA A 349 -26.71 0.72 3.02
C ALA A 349 -26.94 1.80 1.94
N LEU A 350 -26.47 3.02 2.17
CA LEU A 350 -26.56 4.15 1.25
C LEU A 350 -25.18 4.78 1.05
N ASP A 351 -24.75 4.96 -0.20
CA ASP A 351 -23.54 5.74 -0.46
C ASP A 351 -23.77 7.25 -0.24
N LYS A 352 -22.69 8.03 -0.30
CA LYS A 352 -22.73 9.50 -0.20
C LYS A 352 -23.60 10.20 -1.27
N ASN A 353 -23.95 9.50 -2.36
CA ASN A 353 -24.84 9.99 -3.41
C ASN A 353 -26.32 9.67 -3.12
N GLY A 354 -26.60 8.83 -2.12
CA GLY A 354 -27.93 8.32 -1.79
C GLY A 354 -28.37 7.14 -2.67
N GLU A 355 -27.44 6.43 -3.30
CA GLU A 355 -27.75 5.18 -4.02
C GLU A 355 -27.86 4.00 -3.05
N LEU A 356 -28.92 3.20 -3.20
CA LEU A 356 -29.25 2.10 -2.31
C LEU A 356 -28.48 0.82 -2.68
N TYR A 357 -27.84 0.25 -1.68
CA TYR A 357 -27.24 -1.08 -1.68
C TYR A 357 -28.07 -1.98 -0.77
N VAL A 358 -28.29 -3.24 -1.16
CA VAL A 358 -29.05 -4.22 -0.37
C VAL A 358 -28.35 -5.58 -0.37
N GLY A 359 -28.37 -6.25 0.79
CA GLY A 359 -27.75 -7.55 0.98
C GLY A 359 -28.62 -8.53 1.76
N GLY A 360 -28.31 -9.82 1.66
CA GLY A 360 -29.02 -10.88 2.36
C GLY A 360 -28.69 -12.27 1.83
N SER A 361 -29.57 -13.25 2.07
CA SER A 361 -29.42 -14.62 1.56
C SER A 361 -30.59 -15.07 0.67
N PHE A 362 -30.33 -15.95 -0.29
CA PHE A 362 -31.30 -16.40 -1.29
C PHE A 362 -31.05 -17.83 -1.79
N GLU A 363 -32.11 -18.50 -2.26
CA GLU A 363 -31.99 -19.77 -2.98
C GLU A 363 -32.36 -19.65 -4.47
N GLY A 364 -31.67 -20.39 -5.34
CA GLY A 364 -31.99 -20.48 -6.76
C GLY A 364 -31.43 -19.32 -7.59
N THR A 365 -32.23 -18.76 -8.51
CA THR A 365 -31.79 -17.74 -9.48
C THR A 365 -32.62 -16.47 -9.35
N MET A 366 -31.97 -15.33 -9.10
CA MET A 366 -32.58 -14.00 -9.12
C MET A 366 -32.13 -13.23 -10.37
N SER A 367 -33.06 -12.57 -11.06
CA SER A 367 -32.74 -11.73 -12.23
C SER A 367 -33.59 -10.47 -12.23
N LYS A 368 -32.94 -9.30 -12.27
CA LYS A 368 -33.60 -7.98 -12.18
C LYS A 368 -32.75 -6.93 -12.92
N ASN A 369 -33.41 -5.95 -13.53
CA ASN A 369 -32.84 -4.78 -14.24
C ASN A 369 -31.79 -5.01 -15.35
N GLY A 370 -31.27 -6.22 -15.54
CA GLY A 370 -30.27 -6.56 -16.55
C GLY A 370 -29.26 -7.60 -16.05
N TRP A 371 -29.03 -7.66 -14.74
CA TRP A 371 -28.19 -8.66 -14.09
C TRP A 371 -28.96 -9.95 -13.77
N SER A 372 -28.21 -11.03 -13.51
CA SER A 372 -28.75 -12.29 -13.01
C SER A 372 -27.72 -13.01 -12.16
N ILE A 373 -28.10 -13.40 -10.95
CA ILE A 373 -27.30 -14.15 -9.97
C ILE A 373 -27.93 -15.51 -9.69
N THR A 374 -27.13 -16.48 -9.23
CA THR A 374 -27.61 -17.84 -8.92
C THR A 374 -26.82 -18.43 -7.77
N ALA A 375 -27.52 -18.80 -6.69
CA ALA A 375 -26.94 -19.54 -5.58
C ALA A 375 -26.38 -20.88 -6.11
N ASN A 376 -25.09 -21.10 -5.88
CA ASN A 376 -24.29 -22.19 -6.43
C ASN A 376 -23.22 -22.73 -5.46
N LYS A 377 -23.11 -22.17 -4.24
CA LYS A 377 -22.12 -22.55 -3.22
C LYS A 377 -22.64 -23.69 -2.34
N GLY A 378 -23.82 -23.54 -1.70
CA GLY A 378 -24.37 -24.67 -0.94
C GLY A 378 -25.55 -24.45 0.01
N GLY A 379 -26.61 -23.78 -0.42
CA GLY A 379 -27.84 -23.72 0.37
C GLY A 379 -28.65 -22.48 0.00
N ALA A 380 -28.84 -21.62 0.98
CA ALA A 380 -29.07 -20.21 0.72
C ALA A 380 -27.71 -19.50 0.78
N ASP A 381 -27.25 -18.98 -0.36
CA ASP A 381 -25.99 -18.25 -0.47
C ASP A 381 -26.26 -16.75 -0.25
N LEU A 382 -25.21 -15.93 -0.04
CA LEU A 382 -25.36 -14.48 0.06
C LEU A 382 -25.55 -13.81 -1.31
N PHE A 383 -26.32 -12.72 -1.31
CA PHE A 383 -26.37 -11.75 -2.40
C PHE A 383 -26.02 -10.34 -1.92
N PHE A 384 -25.42 -9.56 -2.82
CA PHE A 384 -25.20 -8.12 -2.69
C PHE A 384 -25.69 -7.46 -3.98
N ILE A 385 -26.49 -6.39 -3.89
CA ILE A 385 -27.10 -5.71 -5.04
C ILE A 385 -26.93 -4.20 -4.89
N LYS A 386 -26.39 -3.54 -5.92
CA LYS A 386 -26.53 -2.10 -6.10
C LYS A 386 -27.77 -1.81 -6.96
N GLU A 387 -28.80 -1.19 -6.36
CA GLU A 387 -30.08 -0.93 -7.04
C GLU A 387 -29.97 0.16 -8.11
N GLY A 388 -29.04 1.11 -7.94
CA GLY A 388 -28.51 2.02 -8.96
C GLY A 388 -29.47 2.99 -9.66
N SER A 389 -29.07 4.24 -9.83
CA SER A 389 -29.85 5.27 -10.55
C SER A 389 -29.97 5.03 -12.06
N THR A 390 -29.08 4.23 -12.67
CA THR A 390 -29.05 3.97 -14.12
C THR A 390 -28.61 2.53 -14.43
N PRO A 391 -28.99 1.94 -15.60
CA PRO A 391 -28.63 0.56 -15.95
C PRO A 391 -27.12 0.28 -16.08
N SER A 392 -26.28 1.30 -16.17
CA SER A 392 -24.81 1.21 -16.20
C SER A 392 -24.16 1.29 -14.81
N ASN A 393 -24.95 1.53 -13.76
CA ASN A 393 -24.53 1.66 -12.37
C ASN A 393 -25.33 0.69 -11.47
N GLN A 394 -25.62 -0.50 -12.01
CA GLN A 394 -26.46 -1.54 -11.42
C GLN A 394 -25.76 -2.88 -11.56
N TRP A 395 -25.54 -3.56 -10.44
CA TRP A 395 -24.86 -4.85 -10.40
C TRP A 395 -25.41 -5.73 -9.28
N ALA A 396 -25.10 -7.02 -9.36
CA ALA A 396 -25.39 -7.98 -8.30
C ALA A 396 -24.26 -9.02 -8.20
N ALA A 397 -23.79 -9.28 -6.99
CA ALA A 397 -22.73 -10.24 -6.66
C ALA A 397 -23.26 -11.35 -5.75
N ILE A 398 -22.51 -12.46 -5.66
CA ILE A 398 -22.78 -13.58 -4.76
C ILE A 398 -21.51 -14.02 -4.05
N GLY A 399 -21.67 -14.54 -2.84
CA GLY A 399 -20.62 -15.18 -2.04
C GLY A 399 -21.25 -16.24 -1.14
N GLY A 400 -20.47 -17.24 -0.72
CA GLY A 400 -21.01 -18.26 0.17
C GLY A 400 -20.10 -19.48 0.40
N SER A 401 -20.55 -20.31 1.33
CA SER A 401 -19.93 -21.56 1.77
C SER A 401 -20.70 -22.79 1.23
N ASN A 402 -20.42 -24.00 1.72
CA ASN A 402 -21.21 -25.19 1.32
C ASN A 402 -22.44 -25.47 2.21
N ALA A 403 -22.74 -24.54 3.12
CA ALA A 403 -23.91 -24.52 3.97
C ALA A 403 -24.73 -23.23 3.71
N ALA A 404 -25.88 -23.07 4.38
CA ALA A 404 -26.65 -21.85 4.29
C ALA A 404 -25.98 -20.72 5.10
N ASP A 405 -25.64 -19.62 4.42
CA ASP A 405 -24.96 -18.46 4.99
C ASP A 405 -25.97 -17.37 5.40
N SER A 406 -25.55 -16.46 6.29
CA SER A 406 -26.40 -15.37 6.76
C SER A 406 -25.61 -14.08 6.96
N LEU A 407 -25.82 -13.09 6.09
CA LEU A 407 -25.29 -11.74 6.22
C LEU A 407 -25.79 -11.09 7.52
N GLN A 408 -24.88 -10.61 8.37
CA GLN A 408 -25.19 -10.10 9.71
C GLN A 408 -25.03 -8.57 9.81
N GLY A 409 -23.96 -7.99 9.24
CA GLY A 409 -23.78 -6.55 9.10
C GLY A 409 -23.31 -6.18 7.70
N MET A 410 -23.66 -4.99 7.19
CA MET A 410 -23.26 -4.51 5.86
C MET A 410 -23.37 -2.99 5.80
N GLU A 411 -22.27 -2.32 5.49
CA GLU A 411 -22.20 -0.87 5.33
C GLU A 411 -21.46 -0.48 4.03
N VAL A 412 -21.51 0.80 3.66
CA VAL A 412 -20.89 1.32 2.41
C VAL A 412 -19.96 2.50 2.69
N THR A 413 -18.70 2.38 2.26
CA THR A 413 -17.66 3.41 2.45
C THR A 413 -17.95 4.68 1.66
N SER A 414 -17.30 5.79 2.01
CA SER A 414 -17.35 7.04 1.27
C SER A 414 -16.87 6.88 -0.18
N GLN A 415 -16.14 5.81 -0.52
CA GLN A 415 -15.72 5.46 -1.88
C GLN A 415 -16.72 4.55 -2.63
N GLY A 416 -17.72 4.00 -1.94
CA GLY A 416 -18.77 3.16 -2.52
C GLY A 416 -18.48 1.66 -2.53
N GLU A 417 -17.46 1.21 -1.78
CA GLU A 417 -17.21 -0.21 -1.46
C GLU A 417 -18.23 -0.69 -0.43
N ILE A 418 -18.68 -1.95 -0.51
CA ILE A 418 -19.44 -2.60 0.56
C ILE A 418 -18.45 -3.28 1.51
N VAL A 419 -18.53 -2.97 2.80
CA VAL A 419 -17.88 -3.77 3.86
C VAL A 419 -18.95 -4.57 4.60
N PHE A 420 -18.74 -5.86 4.85
CA PHE A 420 -19.75 -6.72 5.46
C PHE A 420 -19.18 -7.74 6.45
N THR A 421 -20.06 -8.25 7.31
CA THR A 421 -19.81 -9.43 8.16
C THR A 421 -20.93 -10.47 8.04
N THR A 422 -20.60 -11.75 8.15
CA THR A 422 -21.52 -12.87 7.93
C THR A 422 -21.28 -14.00 8.92
N PHE A 423 -22.35 -14.73 9.26
CA PHE A 423 -22.19 -16.07 9.80
C PHE A 423 -21.93 -17.06 8.65
N PHE A 424 -20.90 -17.88 8.83
CA PHE A 424 -20.54 -19.05 8.02
C PHE A 424 -19.89 -20.08 8.95
N ALA A 425 -19.89 -21.38 8.58
CA ALA A 425 -19.33 -22.41 9.47
C ALA A 425 -18.82 -23.66 8.74
N SER A 426 -17.77 -24.28 9.30
CA SER A 426 -17.18 -25.59 8.96
C SER A 426 -16.86 -25.82 7.48
N SER A 427 -16.76 -24.76 6.69
CA SER A 427 -16.33 -24.79 5.29
C SER A 427 -15.84 -23.42 4.84
N THR A 428 -15.05 -23.38 3.77
CA THR A 428 -14.54 -22.16 3.16
C THR A 428 -15.68 -21.30 2.59
N PHE A 429 -15.81 -20.06 3.06
CA PHE A 429 -16.61 -19.03 2.39
C PHE A 429 -15.83 -18.51 1.18
N THR A 430 -16.50 -18.34 0.03
CA THR A 430 -15.84 -18.00 -1.23
C THR A 430 -16.59 -16.92 -2.00
N GLY A 431 -15.86 -15.89 -2.43
CA GLY A 431 -16.36 -14.75 -3.18
C GLY A 431 -15.40 -14.41 -4.33
N GLY A 432 -15.85 -14.58 -5.57
CA GLY A 432 -14.95 -14.45 -6.73
C GLY A 432 -13.81 -15.46 -6.70
N THR A 433 -12.57 -14.97 -6.76
CA THR A 433 -11.31 -15.71 -6.54
C THR A 433 -10.95 -15.86 -5.06
N LYS A 434 -11.24 -14.84 -4.24
CA LYS A 434 -10.93 -14.80 -2.80
C LYS A 434 -11.73 -15.85 -2.02
N GLY A 435 -11.14 -16.39 -0.94
CA GLY A 435 -11.83 -17.31 -0.05
C GLY A 435 -11.21 -17.40 1.34
N ALA A 436 -12.05 -17.48 2.38
CA ALA A 436 -11.64 -17.58 3.77
C ALA A 436 -12.19 -18.87 4.40
N THR A 437 -11.36 -19.54 5.21
CA THR A 437 -11.69 -20.83 5.87
C THR A 437 -11.62 -20.65 7.38
N PRO A 438 -12.62 -21.10 8.16
CA PRO A 438 -12.58 -20.98 9.60
C PRO A 438 -11.55 -21.95 10.20
N THR A 439 -10.98 -21.57 11.33
CA THR A 439 -9.88 -22.25 11.99
C THR A 439 -10.38 -23.53 12.66
N SER A 440 -9.85 -24.68 12.25
CA SER A 440 -10.36 -25.98 12.69
C SER A 440 -10.12 -26.22 14.19
N SER A 441 -11.21 -26.31 14.95
CA SER A 441 -11.19 -26.54 16.39
C SER A 441 -11.24 -28.04 16.73
N SER A 442 -10.73 -28.42 17.90
CA SER A 442 -10.78 -29.82 18.39
C SER A 442 -11.81 -30.06 19.49
N TRP A 443 -12.56 -29.03 19.87
CA TRP A 443 -13.43 -29.01 21.04
C TRP A 443 -14.90 -28.70 20.71
N ALA A 444 -15.17 -27.91 19.65
CA ALA A 444 -16.50 -27.64 19.17
C ALA A 444 -16.98 -28.71 18.15
N THR A 445 -18.23 -28.61 17.73
CA THR A 445 -18.82 -29.47 16.66
C THR A 445 -19.10 -28.71 15.37
N ILE A 446 -18.77 -27.41 15.36
CA ILE A 446 -18.76 -26.49 14.25
C ILE A 446 -17.51 -25.61 14.42
N ASP A 447 -16.95 -25.13 13.34
CA ASP A 447 -15.82 -24.20 13.33
C ASP A 447 -16.31 -22.91 12.67
N ALA A 448 -16.15 -21.77 13.33
CA ALA A 448 -16.54 -20.46 12.81
C ALA A 448 -15.65 -19.39 13.42
N ASP A 449 -15.16 -18.52 12.55
CA ASP A 449 -14.34 -17.36 12.85
C ASP A 449 -15.19 -16.15 12.43
N ALA A 450 -15.00 -14.98 13.04
CA ALA A 450 -15.70 -13.79 12.59
C ALA A 450 -15.05 -13.28 11.31
N LEU A 451 -15.86 -13.11 10.26
CA LEU A 451 -15.41 -12.67 8.93
C LEU A 451 -15.73 -11.19 8.71
N MET A 452 -14.78 -10.46 8.13
CA MET A 452 -15.04 -9.23 7.39
C MET A 452 -14.68 -9.43 5.91
N GLY A 453 -15.34 -8.70 5.02
CA GLY A 453 -15.02 -8.72 3.59
C GLY A 453 -15.41 -7.45 2.87
N GLY A 454 -14.70 -7.17 1.77
CA GLY A 454 -14.91 -6.00 0.91
C GLY A 454 -15.41 -6.40 -0.48
N LEU A 455 -16.41 -5.68 -0.99
CA LEU A 455 -16.81 -5.72 -2.40
C LEU A 455 -16.68 -4.33 -3.02
N THR A 456 -15.95 -4.23 -4.13
CA THR A 456 -15.71 -2.96 -4.82
C THR A 456 -16.99 -2.29 -5.30
N LYS A 457 -16.93 -0.99 -5.59
CA LYS A 457 -18.06 -0.19 -6.11
C LYS A 457 -18.73 -0.73 -7.40
N THR A 458 -18.11 -1.69 -8.08
CA THR A 458 -18.63 -2.39 -9.28
C THR A 458 -19.10 -3.83 -9.03
N GLY A 459 -18.99 -4.34 -7.80
CA GLY A 459 -19.38 -5.70 -7.42
C GLY A 459 -18.30 -6.75 -7.62
N GLY A 460 -17.04 -6.35 -7.79
CA GLY A 460 -15.89 -7.24 -7.66
C GLY A 460 -15.67 -7.62 -6.20
N TRP A 461 -15.10 -8.80 -5.95
CA TRP A 461 -14.68 -9.22 -4.62
C TRP A 461 -13.27 -8.70 -4.36
N SER A 462 -13.11 -7.82 -3.37
CA SER A 462 -11.86 -7.12 -3.10
C SER A 462 -11.01 -7.87 -2.08
N TRP A 463 -11.58 -8.26 -0.94
CA TRP A 463 -10.85 -8.96 0.12
C TRP A 463 -11.78 -9.75 1.05
N LEU A 464 -11.21 -10.69 1.80
CA LEU A 464 -11.86 -11.49 2.83
C LEU A 464 -10.86 -11.73 3.96
N ASP A 465 -11.24 -11.44 5.20
CA ASP A 465 -10.39 -11.63 6.38
C ASP A 465 -11.19 -12.22 7.56
N VAL A 466 -10.52 -13.00 8.42
CA VAL A 466 -11.12 -13.74 9.53
C VAL A 466 -10.29 -13.62 10.82
N THR A 467 -10.93 -13.77 11.98
CA THR A 467 -10.26 -13.72 13.30
C THR A 467 -9.25 -14.84 13.58
N ALA A 468 -9.21 -15.90 12.75
CA ALA A 468 -8.13 -16.89 12.68
C ALA A 468 -7.76 -17.56 14.03
N SER A 469 -8.76 -17.85 14.87
CA SER A 469 -8.59 -18.26 16.27
C SER A 469 -9.11 -19.67 16.55
N THR A 470 -8.54 -20.36 17.55
CA THR A 470 -9.02 -21.71 17.95
C THR A 470 -10.24 -21.69 18.88
N SER A 471 -10.78 -20.50 19.15
CA SER A 471 -12.08 -20.31 19.80
C SER A 471 -13.19 -20.44 18.75
N LEU A 472 -14.41 -20.03 19.06
CA LEU A 472 -15.55 -19.97 18.16
C LEU A 472 -16.03 -18.53 18.17
N GLU A 473 -15.91 -17.82 17.06
CA GLU A 473 -16.27 -16.41 16.92
C GLU A 473 -17.48 -16.21 16.01
N LEU A 474 -18.34 -15.26 16.36
CA LEU A 474 -19.52 -14.86 15.59
C LEU A 474 -19.53 -13.34 15.46
N GLY A 475 -19.55 -12.81 14.24
CA GLY A 475 -19.88 -11.40 13.97
C GLY A 475 -21.40 -11.22 13.90
N TRP A 476 -21.94 -10.23 14.59
CA TRP A 476 -23.39 -9.97 14.66
C TRP A 476 -23.82 -8.72 13.90
N ASP A 477 -22.96 -7.69 13.87
CA ASP A 477 -23.24 -6.46 13.13
C ASP A 477 -21.95 -5.67 12.84
N LEU A 478 -22.01 -4.68 11.95
CA LEU A 478 -20.87 -3.88 11.49
C LEU A 478 -21.27 -2.41 11.32
N ALA A 479 -20.41 -1.48 11.76
CA ALA A 479 -20.54 -0.05 11.50
C ALA A 479 -19.26 0.55 10.90
N LEU A 480 -19.43 1.54 10.02
CA LEU A 480 -18.35 2.42 9.52
C LEU A 480 -18.37 3.76 10.26
N ASN A 481 -17.20 4.29 10.63
CA ASN A 481 -17.11 5.67 11.14
C ASN A 481 -16.90 6.69 10.00
N SER A 482 -16.77 7.98 10.36
CA SER A 482 -16.55 9.08 9.41
C SER A 482 -15.23 9.02 8.63
N SER A 483 -14.30 8.15 9.01
CA SER A 483 -13.02 7.89 8.34
C SER A 483 -13.01 6.57 7.57
N ASP A 484 -14.18 5.98 7.29
CA ASP A 484 -14.36 4.67 6.66
C ASP A 484 -13.78 3.47 7.45
N ILE A 485 -13.40 3.63 8.73
CA ILE A 485 -12.93 2.52 9.58
C ILE A 485 -14.11 1.61 9.95
N ALA A 486 -13.96 0.32 9.68
CA ALA A 486 -14.98 -0.71 9.92
C ALA A 486 -14.78 -1.39 11.26
N ALA A 487 -15.83 -1.43 12.08
CA ALA A 487 -15.85 -2.19 13.33
C ALA A 487 -16.97 -3.23 13.32
N VAL A 488 -16.61 -4.50 13.56
CA VAL A 488 -17.56 -5.59 13.82
C VAL A 488 -17.74 -5.77 15.31
N VAL A 489 -19.00 -5.81 15.76
CA VAL A 489 -19.35 -6.34 17.08
C VAL A 489 -19.65 -7.83 16.97
N GLY A 490 -19.12 -8.61 17.92
CA GLY A 490 -19.25 -10.05 17.91
C GLY A 490 -19.32 -10.67 19.30
N SER A 491 -19.48 -11.99 19.33
CA SER A 491 -19.36 -12.83 20.53
C SER A 491 -18.41 -13.99 20.27
N PHE A 492 -17.66 -14.41 21.29
CA PHE A 492 -16.68 -15.49 21.17
C PHE A 492 -16.66 -16.41 22.39
N ALA A 493 -16.42 -17.71 22.15
CA ALA A 493 -16.31 -18.72 23.19
C ALA A 493 -15.29 -19.81 22.89
N GLY A 494 -14.64 -20.38 23.91
CA GLY A 494 -13.63 -21.41 23.68
C GLY A 494 -13.06 -22.12 24.91
N PRO A 495 -11.98 -22.91 24.72
CA PRO A 495 -11.38 -23.72 25.76
C PRO A 495 -10.56 -22.84 26.72
N SER A 496 -11.17 -22.43 27.84
CA SER A 496 -10.61 -21.47 28.81
C SER A 496 -9.09 -21.65 29.10
N PRO A 497 -8.26 -20.61 28.91
CA PRO A 497 -8.60 -19.29 28.35
C PRO A 497 -8.85 -19.36 26.83
N ALA A 498 -10.01 -18.87 26.39
CA ALA A 498 -10.27 -18.64 24.96
C ALA A 498 -9.71 -17.26 24.59
N THR A 499 -8.98 -17.16 23.49
CA THR A 499 -8.22 -15.97 23.11
C THR A 499 -8.30 -15.77 21.61
N ILE A 500 -8.60 -14.54 21.19
CA ILE A 500 -8.51 -14.07 19.78
C ILE A 500 -7.28 -13.17 19.69
N THR A 501 -6.58 -13.22 18.55
CA THR A 501 -5.43 -12.36 18.24
C THR A 501 -5.55 -11.83 16.82
N LYS A 502 -5.38 -10.52 16.63
CA LYS A 502 -5.38 -9.83 15.33
C LYS A 502 -4.24 -8.81 15.29
N GLY A 503 -3.27 -9.02 14.40
CA GLY A 503 -2.01 -8.28 14.43
C GLY A 503 -1.31 -8.44 15.80
N SER A 504 -0.90 -7.32 16.39
CA SER A 504 -0.37 -7.25 17.76
C SER A 504 -1.45 -7.31 18.86
N ASN A 505 -2.72 -7.07 18.51
CA ASN A 505 -3.82 -7.00 19.47
C ASN A 505 -4.32 -8.39 19.87
N SER A 506 -4.61 -8.61 21.16
CA SER A 506 -5.22 -9.87 21.62
C SER A 506 -6.17 -9.67 22.80
N VAL A 507 -7.28 -10.42 22.79
CA VAL A 507 -8.31 -10.39 23.85
C VAL A 507 -8.59 -11.80 24.36
N THR A 508 -8.85 -11.92 25.66
CA THR A 508 -9.06 -13.22 26.33
C THR A 508 -10.38 -13.23 27.09
N SER A 509 -11.19 -14.25 26.80
CA SER A 509 -12.47 -14.56 27.43
C SER A 509 -12.36 -14.65 28.96
N THR A 510 -13.29 -14.01 29.67
CA THR A 510 -13.47 -14.18 31.12
C THR A 510 -14.12 -15.52 31.46
N GLY A 511 -14.90 -16.06 30.51
CA GLY A 511 -15.30 -17.45 30.41
C GLY A 511 -16.59 -17.60 29.61
N GLY A 512 -16.70 -18.69 28.85
CA GLY A 512 -17.92 -18.98 28.08
C GLY A 512 -18.05 -18.07 26.87
N TRP A 513 -19.23 -17.48 26.64
CA TRP A 513 -19.41 -16.44 25.63
C TRP A 513 -19.13 -15.07 26.24
N ASP A 514 -18.06 -14.42 25.80
CA ASP A 514 -17.79 -12.99 26.00
C ASP A 514 -17.99 -12.25 24.65
N ASN A 515 -17.98 -10.93 24.67
CA ASN A 515 -18.14 -10.10 23.48
C ASN A 515 -16.83 -9.44 23.06
N PHE A 516 -16.66 -9.22 21.75
CA PHE A 516 -15.52 -8.51 21.18
C PHE A 516 -15.97 -7.41 20.22
N VAL A 517 -15.09 -6.43 20.01
CA VAL A 517 -15.16 -5.49 18.88
C VAL A 517 -13.83 -5.53 18.16
N TRP A 518 -13.86 -5.82 16.86
CA TRP A 518 -12.69 -5.87 15.99
C TRP A 518 -12.81 -4.74 14.96
N ALA A 519 -11.83 -3.84 14.94
CA ALA A 519 -11.80 -2.69 14.03
C ALA A 519 -10.60 -2.74 13.07
N LEU A 520 -10.86 -2.50 11.78
CA LEU A 520 -9.87 -2.48 10.69
C LEU A 520 -10.11 -1.30 9.74
N ASP A 521 -9.08 -0.92 8.98
CA ASP A 521 -9.20 0.01 7.86
C ASP A 521 -9.43 -0.80 6.55
N PRO A 522 -10.61 -0.70 5.90
CA PRO A 522 -10.90 -1.42 4.66
C PRO A 522 -9.97 -1.05 3.51
N SER A 523 -9.50 0.20 3.46
CA SER A 523 -8.61 0.67 2.37
C SER A 523 -7.22 0.06 2.44
N MET A 524 -6.86 -0.51 3.59
CA MET A 524 -5.61 -1.19 3.87
C MET A 524 -5.71 -2.72 3.69
N LYS A 525 -6.82 -3.21 3.10
CA LYS A 525 -7.12 -4.64 2.89
C LYS A 525 -7.40 -5.01 1.44
N ALA A 526 -7.62 -4.04 0.55
CA ALA A 526 -7.79 -4.30 -0.87
C ALA A 526 -6.50 -4.90 -1.46
N ASP A 527 -6.63 -5.98 -2.22
CA ASP A 527 -5.58 -6.53 -3.07
C ASP A 527 -6.29 -6.92 -4.39
N LYS A 528 -5.95 -6.23 -5.48
CA LYS A 528 -6.77 -6.13 -6.69
C LYS A 528 -6.40 -7.16 -7.76
N ASP A 529 -5.12 -7.44 -7.92
CA ASP A 529 -4.57 -8.36 -8.93
C ASP A 529 -4.36 -9.80 -8.41
N ASN A 530 -4.35 -10.01 -7.09
CA ASN A 530 -4.12 -11.27 -6.37
C ASN A 530 -2.64 -11.69 -6.21
N ASP A 531 -1.70 -10.75 -6.17
CA ASP A 531 -0.26 -11.02 -5.99
C ASP A 531 0.12 -11.39 -4.54
N GLY A 532 -0.42 -10.66 -3.54
CA GLY A 532 -0.17 -10.82 -2.11
C GLY A 532 0.07 -9.51 -1.33
N VAL A 533 0.34 -8.39 -2.02
CA VAL A 533 0.53 -7.05 -1.47
C VAL A 533 -0.78 -6.25 -1.58
N PRO A 534 -1.20 -5.49 -0.55
CA PRO A 534 -2.42 -4.68 -0.66
C PRO A 534 -2.24 -3.36 -1.44
N ASP A 535 -3.26 -2.93 -2.19
CA ASP A 535 -3.40 -1.72 -3.05
C ASP A 535 -2.86 -0.37 -2.47
N PHE A 536 -2.52 -0.30 -1.18
CA PHE A 536 -1.99 0.91 -0.52
C PHE A 536 -0.46 0.91 -0.32
N SER A 537 0.13 -0.29 -0.28
CA SER A 537 1.57 -0.57 -0.15
C SER A 537 2.12 -1.26 -1.38
N ASP A 538 1.31 -1.30 -2.43
CA ASP A 538 1.58 -1.90 -3.72
C ASP A 538 1.94 -0.78 -4.70
N ASN A 539 3.12 -0.86 -5.31
CA ASN A 539 3.59 0.06 -6.34
C ASN A 539 3.04 -0.27 -7.73
N CYS A 540 2.46 -1.46 -7.94
CA CYS A 540 1.72 -1.82 -9.15
C CYS A 540 0.31 -2.38 -8.90
N PRO A 541 -0.66 -1.60 -8.35
CA PRO A 541 -2.01 -2.05 -7.98
C PRO A 541 -2.92 -2.67 -9.07
N ASP A 542 -2.46 -2.88 -10.31
CA ASP A 542 -3.16 -3.59 -11.38
C ASP A 542 -2.38 -4.82 -11.92
N ASP A 543 -1.07 -4.98 -11.65
CA ASP A 543 -0.16 -5.87 -12.38
C ASP A 543 0.89 -6.60 -11.49
N SER A 544 0.46 -7.75 -10.96
CA SER A 544 1.10 -8.66 -9.99
C SER A 544 2.64 -8.74 -9.94
N ASN A 545 3.22 -8.07 -8.94
CA ASN A 545 4.65 -8.07 -8.61
C ASN A 545 4.96 -8.31 -7.10
N PRO A 546 4.90 -9.58 -6.60
CA PRO A 546 5.06 -9.91 -5.17
C PRO A 546 6.40 -9.61 -4.48
N LEU A 547 7.30 -8.92 -5.18
CA LEU A 547 8.60 -8.46 -4.68
C LEU A 547 8.74 -6.94 -4.71
N GLN A 548 7.79 -6.21 -5.30
CA GLN A 548 7.69 -4.74 -5.24
C GLN A 548 8.96 -4.01 -5.73
N GLY A 549 9.50 -4.47 -6.86
CA GLY A 549 10.60 -3.79 -7.55
C GLY A 549 10.18 -2.38 -8.00
N ASN A 550 11.09 -1.44 -7.80
CA ASN A 550 11.00 -0.05 -8.24
C ASN A 550 12.43 0.43 -8.48
N THR A 551 12.82 0.58 -9.75
CA THR A 551 14.21 0.79 -10.16
C THR A 551 14.62 2.26 -10.05
N ASP A 552 13.73 3.16 -10.43
CA ASP A 552 13.94 4.61 -10.37
C ASP A 552 13.45 5.27 -9.07
N GLY A 553 12.60 4.59 -8.29
CA GLY A 553 11.98 5.16 -7.10
C GLY A 553 10.79 6.08 -7.40
N ASP A 554 10.15 5.97 -8.57
CA ASP A 554 8.91 6.66 -8.93
C ASP A 554 7.72 6.19 -8.07
N ALA A 555 6.52 6.74 -8.33
CA ALA A 555 5.26 6.31 -7.75
C ALA A 555 4.71 4.99 -8.34
N GLN A 556 5.30 4.48 -9.42
CA GLN A 556 5.00 3.20 -10.05
C GLN A 556 6.05 2.14 -9.61
N GLY A 557 5.99 0.94 -10.17
CA GLY A 557 7.01 -0.09 -10.00
C GLY A 557 7.27 -0.81 -11.32
N ASP A 558 8.34 -1.57 -11.38
CA ASP A 558 8.83 -2.17 -12.63
C ASP A 558 8.03 -3.42 -13.11
N ALA A 559 6.72 -3.42 -12.86
CA ALA A 559 5.73 -4.29 -13.49
C ALA A 559 4.58 -3.53 -14.16
N CYS A 560 4.50 -2.21 -13.96
CA CYS A 560 3.41 -1.35 -14.40
C CYS A 560 3.84 0.04 -14.88
N ASP A 561 5.10 0.43 -14.68
CA ASP A 561 5.69 1.48 -15.49
C ASP A 561 5.92 0.99 -16.94
N SER A 562 6.51 1.87 -17.76
CA SER A 562 6.78 1.66 -19.17
C SER A 562 8.06 2.37 -19.62
N ASP A 563 8.89 2.74 -18.66
CA ASP A 563 10.10 3.58 -18.70
C ASP A 563 10.80 3.27 -17.34
N ASP A 564 11.11 1.97 -17.10
CA ASP A 564 11.40 1.40 -15.75
C ASP A 564 12.49 2.16 -14.94
N ASP A 565 13.43 2.84 -15.60
CA ASP A 565 14.50 3.66 -14.97
C ASP A 565 14.27 5.19 -15.10
N ASN A 566 13.25 5.62 -15.87
CA ASN A 566 12.93 7.00 -16.23
C ASN A 566 13.98 7.80 -17.05
N ASP A 567 14.78 7.15 -17.92
CA ASP A 567 15.61 7.87 -18.90
C ASP A 567 14.79 8.55 -20.04
N GLY A 568 13.58 8.08 -20.31
CA GLY A 568 12.70 8.58 -21.37
C GLY A 568 12.69 7.75 -22.67
N ILE A 569 13.33 6.58 -22.69
CA ILE A 569 13.22 5.51 -23.69
C ILE A 569 12.41 4.37 -23.07
N THR A 570 11.16 4.24 -23.51
CA THR A 570 10.27 3.20 -22.99
C THR A 570 10.77 1.79 -23.31
N ASP A 571 10.91 0.91 -22.31
CA ASP A 571 11.29 -0.52 -22.38
C ASP A 571 10.61 -1.34 -23.50
N ASN A 572 9.40 -0.93 -23.90
CA ASN A 572 8.67 -1.50 -25.02
C ASN A 572 9.19 -1.06 -26.42
N SER A 573 10.28 -0.28 -26.52
CA SER A 573 10.72 0.38 -27.77
C SER A 573 12.19 0.86 -27.80
N PRO A 574 13.05 0.05 -28.45
CA PRO A 574 13.97 -0.78 -27.67
C PRO A 574 14.70 0.07 -26.63
N ASP A 575 14.45 -0.24 -25.36
CA ASP A 575 15.42 0.03 -24.32
C ASP A 575 16.06 -1.33 -23.91
N ASN A 576 17.38 -1.34 -23.74
CA ASN A 576 18.19 -2.51 -23.42
C ASN A 576 18.59 -2.59 -21.93
N CYS A 577 18.56 -1.46 -21.21
CA CYS A 577 18.96 -1.33 -19.81
C CYS A 577 17.84 -0.86 -18.86
N PRO A 578 16.58 -1.33 -18.95
CA PRO A 578 15.47 -0.81 -18.13
C PRO A 578 15.70 -0.91 -16.62
N ARG A 579 16.66 -1.74 -16.21
CA ARG A 579 17.07 -1.99 -14.81
C ARG A 579 18.58 -2.19 -14.72
N GLY A 580 19.35 -1.44 -15.52
CA GLY A 580 20.81 -1.56 -15.61
C GLY A 580 21.53 -1.13 -14.33
N GLY A 581 21.09 -0.02 -13.73
CA GLY A 581 21.59 0.47 -12.45
C GLY A 581 21.74 1.99 -12.37
N ALA A 582 21.63 2.71 -13.50
CA ALA A 582 21.23 4.10 -13.48
C ALA A 582 19.71 4.23 -13.35
N ALA A 583 19.26 5.45 -13.07
CA ALA A 583 17.86 5.86 -13.13
C ALA A 583 17.75 7.40 -13.06
N ASN A 584 16.56 7.96 -13.33
CA ASN A 584 16.23 9.40 -13.25
C ASN A 584 17.14 10.33 -14.09
N TRP A 585 17.67 9.84 -15.21
CA TRP A 585 18.59 10.61 -16.07
C TRP A 585 17.89 11.10 -17.35
N ALA A 586 18.49 10.92 -18.53
CA ALA A 586 17.90 11.25 -19.82
C ALA A 586 18.76 10.79 -21.01
N SER A 587 18.19 10.07 -21.99
CA SER A 587 18.80 9.78 -23.31
C SER A 587 19.18 11.06 -24.09
N THR A 588 20.42 11.55 -23.97
CA THR A 588 20.86 12.82 -24.61
C THR A 588 22.21 12.79 -25.33
N GLN A 589 22.18 12.27 -26.56
CA GLN A 589 23.30 12.40 -27.51
C GLN A 589 23.69 13.83 -27.92
N ASN A 590 25.00 14.10 -27.99
CA ASN A 590 25.56 15.39 -28.47
C ASN A 590 26.83 15.27 -29.34
N PHE A 591 26.67 15.22 -30.67
CA PHE A 591 27.78 15.15 -31.64
C PHE A 591 28.78 16.33 -31.67
N ASP A 592 28.37 17.54 -31.28
CA ASP A 592 29.26 18.72 -31.33
C ASP A 592 30.24 18.73 -30.14
N ASP A 593 29.98 17.93 -29.10
CA ASP A 593 30.81 17.76 -27.89
C ASP A 593 30.49 16.38 -27.26
N PRO A 594 31.07 15.26 -27.75
CA PRO A 594 30.67 13.89 -27.35
C PRO A 594 30.83 13.57 -25.85
N GLY A 595 31.74 14.26 -25.15
CA GLY A 595 31.86 14.20 -23.68
C GLY A 595 30.80 15.01 -22.92
N ASN A 596 29.78 15.48 -23.63
CA ASN A 596 28.51 16.01 -23.10
C ASN A 596 27.33 15.26 -23.78
N SER A 597 27.57 14.02 -24.20
CA SER A 597 26.53 12.99 -24.32
C SER A 597 26.21 12.43 -22.91
N THR A 598 25.04 11.82 -22.75
CA THR A 598 24.69 10.99 -21.57
C THR A 598 24.24 9.58 -21.93
N ASP A 599 23.93 9.39 -23.21
CA ASP A 599 23.66 8.17 -23.95
C ASP A 599 23.93 8.60 -25.40
N TRP A 600 24.76 7.83 -26.08
CA TRP A 600 25.22 8.12 -27.42
C TRP A 600 24.28 7.55 -28.49
N ASP A 601 24.03 6.25 -28.55
CA ASP A 601 23.28 5.65 -29.68
C ASP A 601 21.75 5.70 -29.57
N ARG A 602 21.24 5.75 -28.33
CA ARG A 602 19.84 5.84 -27.89
C ARG A 602 19.08 4.53 -27.76
N ASP A 603 19.70 3.55 -27.13
CA ASP A 603 19.14 2.27 -26.70
C ASP A 603 18.66 2.22 -25.23
N GLY A 604 18.68 3.34 -24.50
CA GLY A 604 18.26 3.38 -23.09
C GLY A 604 19.35 2.98 -22.07
N CYS A 605 20.56 2.63 -22.50
CA CYS A 605 21.70 2.43 -21.59
C CYS A 605 22.47 3.74 -21.38
N LYS A 606 22.87 4.02 -20.13
CA LYS A 606 23.66 5.21 -19.78
C LYS A 606 25.17 5.01 -20.01
N ASP A 607 25.70 5.72 -21.02
CA ASP A 607 27.11 5.98 -21.43
C ASP A 607 28.25 5.69 -20.44
N ASP A 608 28.03 5.95 -19.15
CA ASP A 608 29.04 6.06 -18.09
C ASP A 608 28.66 5.33 -16.79
N VAL A 609 27.62 4.49 -16.81
CA VAL A 609 27.13 3.75 -15.61
C VAL A 609 26.74 2.30 -15.90
N GLU A 610 25.97 2.05 -16.97
CA GLU A 610 25.39 0.72 -17.26
C GLU A 610 25.54 0.29 -18.71
N ASP A 611 25.85 1.23 -19.60
CA ASP A 611 26.17 0.95 -20.99
C ASP A 611 27.60 0.40 -21.11
N ALA A 612 27.71 -0.80 -21.67
CA ALA A 612 28.96 -1.47 -21.95
C ALA A 612 29.36 -1.39 -23.43
N ASP A 613 28.53 -0.84 -24.32
CA ASP A 613 28.64 -0.89 -25.80
C ASP A 613 27.96 0.36 -26.41
N ILE A 614 28.67 1.50 -26.37
CA ILE A 614 28.11 2.86 -26.51
C ILE A 614 27.64 3.21 -27.93
N ASP A 615 27.89 2.39 -28.96
CA ASP A 615 27.05 2.42 -30.17
C ASP A 615 26.31 1.15 -30.62
N ASN A 616 26.10 0.22 -29.68
CA ASN A 616 25.28 -0.98 -29.83
C ASN A 616 25.69 -1.86 -31.01
N ASP A 617 26.99 -1.98 -31.15
CA ASP A 617 27.67 -2.68 -32.22
C ASP A 617 27.91 -4.15 -31.86
N GLY A 618 28.03 -4.47 -30.56
CA GLY A 618 28.29 -5.81 -30.03
C GLY A 618 29.71 -6.03 -29.52
N ILE A 619 30.61 -5.07 -29.67
CA ILE A 619 31.92 -4.98 -29.03
C ILE A 619 31.82 -4.04 -27.82
N ALA A 620 32.43 -4.43 -26.69
CA ALA A 620 32.36 -3.61 -25.47
C ALA A 620 33.31 -2.39 -25.56
N ASN A 621 32.93 -1.27 -24.96
CA ASN A 621 33.62 0.04 -24.95
C ASN A 621 35.14 0.04 -24.70
N ASP A 622 35.62 -0.98 -24.01
CA ASP A 622 36.99 -1.19 -23.55
C ASP A 622 37.78 -2.16 -24.44
N ALA A 623 37.09 -2.92 -25.30
CA ALA A 623 37.64 -3.62 -26.46
C ALA A 623 37.50 -2.79 -27.77
N ASP A 624 36.49 -1.91 -27.82
CA ASP A 624 36.15 -1.06 -28.97
C ASP A 624 37.15 0.11 -29.12
N LEU A 625 37.67 0.32 -30.33
CA LEU A 625 38.57 1.43 -30.67
C LEU A 625 37.85 2.67 -31.24
N CYS A 626 36.57 2.53 -31.58
CA CYS A 626 35.66 3.54 -32.10
C CYS A 626 34.39 3.86 -31.24
N PRO A 627 34.33 3.68 -29.88
CA PRO A 627 33.09 3.58 -29.07
C PRO A 627 32.25 4.86 -28.94
N ARG A 628 32.49 5.87 -29.78
CA ARG A 628 31.57 6.98 -30.06
C ARG A 628 31.63 7.33 -31.54
N SER A 629 31.12 6.44 -32.40
CA SER A 629 31.01 6.52 -33.86
C SER A 629 30.84 7.97 -34.35
N PRO A 630 31.88 8.61 -34.92
CA PRO A 630 31.82 9.99 -35.40
C PRO A 630 30.87 10.21 -36.60
N TYR A 631 30.22 9.16 -37.11
CA TYR A 631 29.27 9.25 -38.23
C TYR A 631 27.95 9.92 -37.87
N GLN A 632 27.29 10.49 -38.89
CA GLN A 632 26.00 11.16 -38.72
C GLN A 632 24.96 10.73 -39.77
N PRO A 633 23.82 10.15 -39.34
CA PRO A 633 23.46 9.73 -37.99
C PRO A 633 24.19 8.44 -37.54
N PRO A 634 24.13 8.07 -36.24
CA PRO A 634 24.69 6.81 -35.70
C PRO A 634 23.98 5.58 -36.25
N ARG A 635 24.47 4.40 -35.88
CA ARG A 635 24.08 3.13 -36.49
C ARG A 635 23.68 2.00 -35.51
N PRO A 636 22.79 2.21 -34.50
CA PRO A 636 22.34 1.17 -33.54
C PRO A 636 21.45 0.08 -34.18
N THR A 637 22.00 -0.63 -35.17
CA THR A 637 21.40 -1.65 -36.08
C THR A 637 22.43 -2.19 -37.09
N TRP A 638 23.52 -1.45 -37.30
CA TRP A 638 24.79 -2.08 -37.64
C TRP A 638 25.31 -2.75 -36.37
N VAL A 639 26.04 -3.84 -36.54
CA VAL A 639 26.71 -4.58 -35.48
C VAL A 639 28.01 -5.10 -36.06
N SER A 640 29.05 -5.23 -35.22
CA SER A 640 30.28 -5.92 -35.54
C SER A 640 29.95 -7.31 -36.08
N ASP A 641 30.24 -7.47 -37.36
CA ASP A 641 30.07 -8.71 -38.10
C ASP A 641 31.12 -8.72 -39.19
N SER A 642 31.87 -9.83 -39.24
CA SER A 642 33.03 -10.25 -40.09
C SER A 642 32.92 -10.05 -41.62
N ILE A 643 32.09 -9.12 -42.05
CA ILE A 643 31.79 -8.68 -43.42
C ILE A 643 31.74 -7.13 -43.49
N THR A 644 31.72 -6.42 -42.34
CA THR A 644 31.54 -4.96 -42.24
C THR A 644 32.24 -4.26 -41.05
N ASP A 645 32.75 -5.05 -40.11
CA ASP A 645 33.93 -4.89 -39.23
C ASP A 645 34.57 -6.30 -39.30
N VAL A 646 35.84 -6.45 -39.69
CA VAL A 646 36.41 -7.77 -40.04
C VAL A 646 37.21 -8.42 -38.91
N ASP A 647 37.95 -7.65 -38.12
CA ASP A 647 38.71 -8.12 -36.98
C ASP A 647 37.89 -8.16 -35.67
N GLY A 648 36.92 -7.27 -35.53
CA GLY A 648 36.02 -7.19 -34.38
C GLY A 648 36.43 -6.12 -33.36
N ASP A 649 36.98 -4.98 -33.79
CA ASP A 649 37.42 -3.89 -32.91
C ASP A 649 36.37 -2.78 -32.69
N GLY A 650 35.15 -2.94 -33.24
CA GLY A 650 34.06 -1.94 -33.18
C GLY A 650 34.23 -0.77 -34.16
N CYS A 651 35.42 -0.59 -34.76
CA CYS A 651 35.62 0.37 -35.84
C CYS A 651 35.04 -0.16 -37.15
N ARG A 652 34.11 0.63 -37.70
CA ARG A 652 33.39 0.22 -38.91
C ARG A 652 34.15 0.45 -40.21
N ASP A 653 34.90 -0.56 -40.68
CA ASP A 653 35.54 -0.70 -42.02
C ASP A 653 35.52 0.64 -42.84
N THR A 654 34.58 0.67 -43.80
CA THR A 654 34.48 1.54 -44.97
C THR A 654 34.28 3.03 -44.74
N ASP A 655 34.07 3.48 -43.50
CA ASP A 655 33.96 4.92 -43.21
C ASP A 655 34.37 5.41 -41.80
N GLU A 656 34.74 4.54 -40.85
CA GLU A 656 35.11 4.96 -39.48
C GLU A 656 36.41 4.35 -38.98
N ASP A 657 36.65 3.08 -39.31
CA ASP A 657 37.98 2.52 -39.25
C ASP A 657 38.92 3.15 -40.32
N THR A 658 40.20 2.88 -40.17
CA THR A 658 41.26 3.12 -41.15
C THR A 658 42.24 1.96 -41.26
N ASP A 659 41.97 0.80 -40.65
CA ASP A 659 42.83 -0.41 -40.62
C ASP A 659 41.94 -1.69 -40.75
N ASP A 660 41.00 -1.69 -41.72
CA ASP A 660 39.81 -2.57 -41.97
C ASP A 660 39.90 -4.10 -41.61
N ASP A 661 41.04 -4.66 -41.19
CA ASP A 661 41.15 -6.02 -40.62
C ASP A 661 42.17 -6.21 -39.47
N GLY A 662 42.51 -5.14 -38.74
CA GLY A 662 43.14 -5.18 -37.42
C GLY A 662 44.61 -5.61 -37.35
N ASP A 663 45.22 -6.00 -38.47
CA ASP A 663 46.57 -6.58 -38.48
C ASP A 663 47.71 -5.53 -38.38
N GLY A 664 47.36 -4.24 -38.43
CA GLY A 664 48.20 -3.08 -38.13
C GLY A 664 48.76 -2.35 -39.35
N PHE A 665 48.03 -2.34 -40.47
CA PHE A 665 48.47 -1.91 -41.80
C PHE A 665 47.56 -0.89 -42.52
N GLU A 666 46.98 0.11 -41.82
CA GLU A 666 46.16 1.23 -42.36
C GLU A 666 45.68 1.04 -43.83
N ASP A 667 44.42 0.68 -44.12
CA ASP A 667 43.87 0.16 -45.42
C ASP A 667 44.27 0.91 -46.71
N VAL A 668 44.67 2.18 -46.59
CA VAL A 668 45.30 3.00 -47.63
C VAL A 668 46.73 2.56 -48.02
N SER A 669 47.30 1.61 -47.28
CA SER A 669 48.66 1.07 -47.35
C SER A 669 48.68 -0.40 -47.76
N ASP A 670 47.59 -1.10 -47.48
CA ASP A 670 47.41 -2.54 -47.60
C ASP A 670 47.04 -3.04 -49.02
N ASP A 671 47.26 -4.34 -49.31
CA ASP A 671 46.88 -5.00 -50.57
C ASP A 671 45.69 -6.00 -50.45
N CYS A 672 45.27 -6.45 -49.25
CA CYS A 672 44.05 -7.25 -49.00
C CYS A 672 43.22 -6.85 -47.73
N PRO A 673 42.93 -5.55 -47.47
CA PRO A 673 42.49 -5.04 -46.16
C PRO A 673 41.03 -5.32 -45.80
N THR A 674 40.59 -6.58 -45.83
CA THR A 674 39.33 -7.06 -45.27
C THR A 674 39.44 -8.58 -44.96
N VAL A 675 40.64 -9.10 -44.68
CA VAL A 675 40.97 -10.54 -44.52
C VAL A 675 42.21 -10.78 -43.61
N VAL A 676 42.18 -10.26 -42.37
CA VAL A 676 43.17 -10.37 -41.26
C VAL A 676 44.51 -10.99 -41.68
N GLY A 677 45.45 -10.11 -42.06
CA GLY A 677 46.27 -10.36 -43.22
C GLY A 677 47.79 -10.53 -43.04
N ASN A 678 48.29 -10.87 -41.85
CA ASN A 678 49.66 -10.60 -41.36
C ASN A 678 50.90 -11.00 -42.22
N SER A 679 50.73 -11.58 -43.40
CA SER A 679 51.83 -11.81 -44.34
C SER A 679 52.41 -10.51 -44.89
N THR A 680 53.61 -10.20 -44.41
CA THR A 680 54.36 -8.99 -44.78
C THR A 680 55.14 -9.13 -46.10
N LEU A 681 54.96 -10.23 -46.84
CA LEU A 681 55.71 -10.54 -48.07
C LEU A 681 54.83 -11.22 -49.14
N GLY A 682 54.79 -10.63 -50.34
CA GLY A 682 54.14 -11.20 -51.52
C GLY A 682 53.06 -10.28 -52.05
N GLU A 683 51.92 -10.31 -51.36
CA GLU A 683 50.86 -9.30 -51.34
C GLU A 683 50.73 -8.97 -49.83
N GLU A 684 50.96 -7.70 -49.45
CA GLU A 684 51.22 -7.26 -48.06
C GLU A 684 49.86 -6.98 -47.38
N GLY A 685 49.58 -7.62 -46.24
CA GLY A 685 48.24 -7.59 -45.60
C GLY A 685 47.25 -8.64 -46.09
N CYS A 686 47.74 -9.74 -46.66
CA CYS A 686 46.89 -10.83 -47.17
C CYS A 686 47.00 -12.11 -46.32
N LEU A 687 45.86 -12.74 -46.02
CA LEU A 687 45.76 -14.03 -45.34
C LEU A 687 46.81 -15.07 -45.78
N ASP A 688 47.41 -15.72 -44.79
CA ASP A 688 48.37 -16.83 -44.91
C ASP A 688 47.84 -18.02 -44.08
N ASN A 689 47.57 -19.17 -44.71
CA ASN A 689 46.78 -20.25 -44.10
C ASN A 689 47.60 -21.14 -43.17
N ASP A 690 48.90 -21.23 -43.44
CA ASP A 690 49.85 -22.01 -42.68
C ASP A 690 50.92 -21.14 -42.03
N GLY A 691 51.02 -19.84 -42.38
CA GLY A 691 51.67 -18.80 -41.57
C GLY A 691 53.16 -18.59 -41.85
N ASP A 692 53.64 -18.97 -43.03
CA ASP A 692 55.06 -18.95 -43.44
C ASP A 692 55.63 -17.51 -43.61
N GLY A 693 54.75 -16.51 -43.69
CA GLY A 693 55.07 -15.11 -43.93
C GLY A 693 54.93 -14.72 -45.40
N TRP A 694 54.58 -15.66 -46.28
CA TRP A 694 54.22 -15.40 -47.68
C TRP A 694 52.72 -15.61 -47.87
N SER A 695 52.01 -14.57 -48.33
CA SER A 695 50.57 -14.66 -48.61
C SER A 695 50.18 -15.93 -49.37
N ASN A 696 49.00 -16.49 -49.06
CA ASN A 696 48.47 -17.73 -49.66
C ASN A 696 48.58 -17.84 -51.20
N ASN A 697 48.62 -16.70 -51.90
CA ASN A 697 48.72 -16.59 -53.36
C ASN A 697 50.15 -16.78 -53.92
N PHE A 698 51.17 -16.69 -53.07
CA PHE A 698 52.59 -16.54 -53.43
C PHE A 698 53.52 -17.67 -52.96
N ASP A 699 53.02 -18.55 -52.11
CA ASP A 699 53.67 -19.75 -51.59
C ASP A 699 53.44 -20.99 -52.51
N ASP A 700 54.44 -21.89 -52.60
CA ASP A 700 54.49 -23.15 -53.39
C ASP A 700 53.99 -24.41 -52.62
N CYS A 701 53.90 -24.43 -51.29
CA CYS A 701 53.26 -25.49 -50.49
C CYS A 701 52.24 -24.99 -49.40
N PRO A 702 51.32 -24.04 -49.70
CA PRO A 702 50.68 -23.07 -48.77
C PRO A 702 49.51 -23.61 -47.93
N ASN A 703 49.67 -24.78 -47.31
CA ASN A 703 48.63 -25.43 -46.50
C ASN A 703 49.24 -26.37 -45.41
N ASN A 704 50.57 -26.35 -45.26
CA ASN A 704 51.35 -27.44 -44.68
C ASN A 704 52.80 -26.94 -44.41
N PHE A 705 52.95 -25.85 -43.65
CA PHE A 705 54.20 -25.10 -43.40
C PHE A 705 55.44 -25.97 -43.21
N GLY A 706 56.42 -25.78 -44.09
CA GLY A 706 57.76 -25.43 -43.64
C GLY A 706 58.09 -24.06 -44.22
N ASN A 707 58.88 -23.20 -43.58
CA ASN A 707 59.28 -21.90 -44.16
C ASN A 707 60.33 -22.00 -45.29
N SER A 708 60.20 -23.07 -46.07
CA SER A 708 60.94 -23.31 -47.29
C SER A 708 60.41 -22.61 -48.51
N THR A 709 59.77 -21.46 -48.30
CA THR A 709 59.95 -20.24 -49.09
C THR A 709 61.41 -19.92 -49.43
N LEU A 710 62.36 -20.60 -48.81
CA LEU A 710 63.76 -20.29 -48.83
C LEU A 710 64.60 -21.44 -49.45
N GLY A 711 65.73 -21.05 -50.03
CA GLY A 711 66.42 -21.85 -51.06
C GLY A 711 65.77 -21.83 -52.45
N GLY A 712 64.47 -21.53 -52.58
CA GLY A 712 63.76 -21.33 -53.85
C GLY A 712 63.10 -22.58 -54.45
N LYS A 713 62.70 -23.53 -53.60
CA LYS A 713 61.28 -23.93 -53.55
C LYS A 713 60.55 -22.93 -52.64
N ASN A 714 59.23 -23.02 -52.48
CA ASN A 714 58.52 -22.10 -51.59
C ASN A 714 57.43 -22.63 -50.60
N ALA A 715 57.68 -23.57 -49.66
CA ALA A 715 57.03 -23.72 -48.30
C ALA A 715 56.65 -25.15 -47.79
N CYS A 716 57.26 -26.21 -48.31
CA CYS A 716 57.00 -27.56 -47.82
C CYS A 716 57.70 -27.83 -46.47
N PRO A 717 57.15 -28.70 -45.59
CA PRO A 717 57.85 -29.36 -44.51
C PRO A 717 58.49 -30.66 -45.06
N ASP A 718 59.11 -31.45 -44.20
CA ASP A 718 59.32 -32.90 -44.30
C ASP A 718 60.37 -33.30 -43.27
N ALA A 719 60.40 -34.60 -42.95
CA ALA A 719 61.56 -35.49 -42.72
C ALA A 719 62.66 -35.19 -41.63
N ASP A 720 63.02 -33.97 -41.27
CA ASP A 720 63.79 -32.97 -42.04
C ASP A 720 63.71 -33.05 -43.58
N GLY A 721 63.63 -31.89 -44.25
CA GLY A 721 63.19 -31.83 -45.65
C GLY A 721 62.17 -30.73 -45.95
N ASP A 722 61.65 -30.16 -44.87
CA ASP A 722 61.16 -28.81 -44.55
C ASP A 722 61.92 -27.60 -45.09
N GLY A 723 62.82 -27.90 -46.01
CA GLY A 723 62.67 -27.45 -47.39
C GLY A 723 63.60 -26.30 -47.74
N TRP A 724 64.01 -25.55 -46.71
CA TRP A 724 65.42 -25.54 -46.27
C TRP A 724 65.93 -26.98 -46.04
N ALA A 725 65.81 -27.84 -47.05
CA ALA A 725 65.64 -29.28 -46.85
C ALA A 725 66.85 -29.94 -46.21
N ASP A 726 66.68 -30.71 -45.11
CA ASP A 726 67.53 -31.77 -44.50
C ASP A 726 69.06 -31.62 -44.50
N SER A 727 69.55 -30.46 -44.90
CA SER A 727 70.91 -30.19 -45.35
C SER A 727 71.34 -28.73 -45.18
N ASP A 728 70.38 -27.80 -45.07
CA ASP A 728 70.60 -26.39 -44.71
C ASP A 728 70.14 -26.12 -43.25
N ASP A 729 70.30 -27.15 -42.42
CA ASP A 729 69.37 -27.60 -41.39
C ASP A 729 70.14 -28.13 -40.15
N ALA A 730 69.56 -28.04 -38.96
CA ALA A 730 70.19 -28.40 -37.69
C ALA A 730 69.65 -29.64 -36.96
N PHE A 731 68.38 -30.05 -37.11
CA PHE A 731 67.76 -31.01 -36.19
C PHE A 731 67.74 -32.47 -36.69
N THR A 732 67.87 -32.66 -37.99
CA THR A 732 68.26 -33.85 -38.77
C THR A 732 67.51 -35.18 -38.59
N GLU A 733 66.59 -35.33 -37.62
CA GLU A 733 65.56 -36.40 -37.62
C GLU A 733 64.15 -35.93 -37.10
N ASP A 734 63.85 -34.61 -37.05
CA ASP A 734 62.55 -33.97 -36.69
C ASP A 734 61.90 -33.41 -37.98
N PRO A 735 60.70 -33.87 -38.43
CA PRO A 735 60.06 -33.55 -39.73
C PRO A 735 59.75 -32.09 -40.10
N THR A 736 60.24 -31.17 -39.29
CA THR A 736 59.68 -29.86 -39.04
C THR A 736 60.68 -28.98 -38.27
N GLN A 737 61.99 -29.29 -38.26
CA GLN A 737 63.00 -28.39 -37.67
C GLN A 737 64.28 -28.24 -38.46
N TRP A 738 64.57 -27.01 -38.90
CA TRP A 738 65.59 -26.78 -39.94
C TRP A 738 66.51 -25.56 -39.73
N SER A 739 66.66 -25.06 -38.50
CA SER A 739 67.81 -24.23 -38.12
C SER A 739 68.03 -24.27 -36.59
N ASP A 740 69.22 -23.88 -36.16
CA ASP A 740 69.71 -23.76 -34.76
C ASP A 740 70.64 -22.54 -34.72
N ALA A 741 70.08 -21.35 -34.51
CA ALA A 741 70.82 -20.11 -34.70
C ALA A 741 71.76 -19.77 -33.52
N ASP A 742 71.47 -20.24 -32.30
CA ASP A 742 72.24 -19.92 -31.10
C ASP A 742 72.84 -21.12 -30.34
N GLY A 743 72.29 -22.34 -30.47
CA GLY A 743 72.97 -23.61 -30.17
C GLY A 743 72.43 -24.46 -29.02
N ASP A 744 71.13 -24.43 -28.69
CA ASP A 744 70.63 -24.96 -27.41
C ASP A 744 70.02 -26.38 -27.43
N GLY A 745 69.23 -26.72 -28.46
CA GLY A 745 68.62 -28.04 -28.61
C GLY A 745 67.11 -28.06 -28.93
N TYR A 746 66.46 -26.91 -29.05
CA TYR A 746 65.15 -26.74 -29.70
C TYR A 746 65.35 -26.05 -31.07
N GLY A 747 64.39 -26.18 -31.99
CA GLY A 747 64.61 -25.75 -33.38
C GLY A 747 63.93 -24.45 -33.80
N ASP A 748 64.68 -23.60 -34.52
CA ASP A 748 64.34 -22.21 -34.90
C ASP A 748 62.96 -21.98 -35.61
N ASN A 749 62.18 -23.02 -35.94
CA ASN A 749 61.01 -22.91 -36.80
C ASN A 749 59.73 -23.38 -36.11
N ALA A 750 58.84 -22.44 -35.80
CA ALA A 750 57.65 -22.62 -34.94
C ALA A 750 56.75 -23.87 -35.17
N GLN A 751 56.78 -24.53 -36.33
CA GLN A 751 55.89 -25.68 -36.62
C GLN A 751 56.53 -27.08 -36.42
N GLY A 752 57.59 -27.14 -35.61
CA GLY A 752 58.28 -28.35 -35.11
C GLY A 752 57.43 -29.48 -34.52
N THR A 753 58.03 -30.68 -34.44
CA THR A 753 57.66 -31.63 -33.37
C THR A 753 58.35 -31.30 -32.04
N THR A 754 59.41 -30.47 -32.10
CA THR A 754 59.97 -29.70 -30.97
C THR A 754 60.44 -28.30 -31.42
N PRO A 755 59.55 -27.29 -31.50
CA PRO A 755 59.91 -25.88 -31.70
C PRO A 755 60.84 -25.31 -30.64
N ASP A 756 61.69 -24.37 -31.06
CA ASP A 756 62.15 -23.24 -30.26
C ASP A 756 61.27 -22.04 -30.63
N ASP A 757 60.44 -21.60 -29.71
CA ASP A 757 59.57 -20.44 -29.88
C ASP A 757 60.29 -19.13 -29.49
N CYS A 758 61.60 -19.21 -29.18
CA CYS A 758 62.54 -18.11 -28.98
C CYS A 758 63.86 -18.23 -29.82
N PRO A 759 63.83 -18.40 -31.17
CA PRO A 759 64.95 -18.82 -32.05
C PRO A 759 66.31 -18.08 -32.02
N THR A 760 66.54 -17.12 -31.14
CA THR A 760 67.83 -16.42 -30.98
C THR A 760 68.22 -16.15 -29.52
N VAL A 761 67.46 -16.68 -28.55
CA VAL A 761 67.62 -16.44 -27.11
C VAL A 761 67.35 -17.74 -26.33
N SER A 762 68.34 -18.64 -26.32
CA SER A 762 68.30 -19.96 -25.68
C SER A 762 67.60 -20.04 -24.30
N GLY A 763 66.76 -21.06 -24.14
CA GLY A 763 65.94 -21.33 -22.96
C GLY A 763 65.62 -22.82 -22.72
N THR A 764 64.49 -23.11 -22.08
CA THR A 764 64.12 -24.47 -21.60
C THR A 764 62.62 -24.82 -21.49
N SER A 765 61.65 -23.95 -21.84
CA SER A 765 60.21 -24.26 -21.70
C SER A 765 59.78 -25.52 -22.49
N MET A 766 58.64 -26.12 -22.10
CA MET A 766 58.15 -27.41 -22.58
C MET A 766 56.63 -27.67 -22.49
N LEU A 767 55.78 -26.69 -22.15
CA LEU A 767 54.33 -26.86 -21.99
C LEU A 767 53.49 -25.93 -22.89
N ASP A 768 53.92 -24.68 -23.09
CA ASP A 768 53.33 -23.67 -23.98
C ASP A 768 54.17 -23.46 -25.26
N ARG A 769 55.40 -22.98 -25.09
CA ARG A 769 56.34 -22.46 -26.07
C ARG A 769 57.69 -23.11 -25.82
N MET A 770 57.94 -24.20 -26.53
CA MET A 770 59.13 -25.01 -26.30
C MET A 770 60.40 -24.20 -26.59
N GLY A 771 61.48 -24.46 -25.85
CA GLY A 771 62.78 -23.82 -26.06
C GLY A 771 62.93 -22.40 -25.51
N CYS A 772 61.82 -21.69 -25.27
CA CYS A 772 61.88 -20.32 -24.73
C CYS A 772 62.53 -20.20 -23.36
N LEU A 773 63.04 -19.00 -23.08
CA LEU A 773 63.55 -18.64 -21.76
C LEU A 773 62.46 -18.91 -20.73
N ASP A 774 62.84 -19.60 -19.67
CA ASP A 774 61.97 -20.18 -18.66
C ASP A 774 62.75 -19.99 -17.36
N THR A 775 62.42 -18.91 -16.64
CA THR A 775 63.25 -18.35 -15.58
C THR A 775 63.19 -19.15 -14.28
N ASP A 776 62.06 -19.85 -14.01
CA ASP A 776 61.86 -20.64 -12.79
C ASP A 776 61.84 -22.17 -12.97
N SER A 777 61.67 -22.67 -14.21
CA SER A 777 61.61 -24.08 -14.59
C SER A 777 60.37 -24.87 -14.16
N ASP A 778 59.21 -24.23 -14.12
CA ASP A 778 57.89 -24.91 -14.10
C ASP A 778 57.64 -25.71 -15.39
N GLY A 779 57.85 -25.08 -16.54
CA GLY A 779 57.66 -25.67 -17.85
C GLY A 779 56.88 -24.81 -18.85
N TYR A 780 56.25 -23.71 -18.41
CA TYR A 780 55.77 -22.64 -19.29
C TYR A 780 56.91 -21.62 -19.60
N SER A 781 56.69 -20.65 -20.49
CA SER A 781 57.73 -19.73 -21.00
C SER A 781 57.62 -18.30 -20.45
N ASP A 782 58.76 -17.64 -20.23
CA ASP A 782 58.80 -16.21 -19.89
C ASP A 782 58.03 -15.40 -20.95
N PRO A 783 57.10 -14.51 -20.55
CA PRO A 783 56.36 -13.67 -21.46
C PRO A 783 57.32 -12.62 -22.02
N ASP A 784 57.37 -12.53 -23.35
CA ASP A 784 58.15 -11.53 -24.06
C ASP A 784 57.25 -10.53 -24.78
N SER A 785 57.73 -9.88 -25.84
CA SER A 785 56.97 -8.89 -26.58
C SER A 785 56.07 -9.46 -27.69
N MET A 786 56.02 -10.79 -27.85
CA MET A 786 55.21 -11.46 -28.90
C MET A 786 54.49 -12.73 -28.45
N TRP A 787 54.58 -13.10 -27.17
CA TRP A 787 53.74 -14.10 -26.52
C TRP A 787 53.82 -13.86 -25.01
N ASP A 788 52.65 -13.66 -24.44
CA ASP A 788 52.34 -13.11 -23.12
C ASP A 788 51.27 -13.99 -22.44
N ALA A 789 50.89 -13.64 -21.20
CA ALA A 789 49.98 -14.43 -20.36
C ALA A 789 48.74 -14.90 -21.12
N ASP A 790 48.07 -13.97 -21.79
CA ASP A 790 46.81 -14.12 -22.53
C ASP A 790 46.95 -15.06 -23.73
N SER A 791 48.12 -15.02 -24.39
CA SER A 791 48.51 -15.96 -25.44
C SER A 791 48.76 -17.39 -24.91
N GLY A 792 48.94 -17.54 -23.60
CA GLY A 792 49.27 -18.78 -22.91
C GLY A 792 50.74 -18.88 -22.46
N ALA A 793 51.45 -17.76 -22.27
CA ALA A 793 52.78 -17.75 -21.63
C ALA A 793 52.70 -18.16 -20.16
N ASP A 794 53.86 -18.33 -19.52
CA ASP A 794 53.91 -18.21 -18.08
C ASP A 794 53.62 -16.76 -17.66
N ALA A 795 52.40 -16.50 -17.23
CA ALA A 795 52.00 -15.23 -16.63
C ALA A 795 52.86 -14.83 -15.40
N PHE A 796 53.61 -15.76 -14.80
CA PHE A 796 54.18 -15.60 -13.45
C PHE A 796 55.71 -15.73 -13.27
N THR A 797 56.51 -16.20 -14.25
CA THR A 797 58.00 -16.16 -14.45
C THR A 797 59.00 -16.52 -13.33
N ASP A 798 58.68 -16.19 -12.08
CA ASP A 798 59.47 -16.31 -10.85
C ASP A 798 58.72 -17.22 -9.83
N ASP A 799 57.51 -17.73 -10.16
CA ASP A 799 56.63 -18.56 -9.31
C ASP A 799 56.14 -19.86 -9.99
N PRO A 800 56.85 -21.00 -9.83
CA PRO A 800 56.69 -22.22 -10.62
C PRO A 800 55.49 -23.10 -10.19
N THR A 801 54.36 -22.45 -9.96
CA THR A 801 53.11 -23.01 -9.46
C THR A 801 51.87 -22.39 -10.08
N GLN A 802 52.02 -21.28 -10.79
CA GLN A 802 51.04 -20.66 -11.69
C GLN A 802 51.68 -20.44 -13.06
N TRP A 803 50.85 -20.36 -14.09
CA TRP A 803 51.28 -20.30 -15.50
C TRP A 803 50.13 -19.94 -16.47
N SER A 804 48.97 -19.59 -15.93
CA SER A 804 47.71 -19.43 -16.66
C SER A 804 46.87 -18.48 -15.83
N ASP A 805 46.35 -17.47 -16.49
CA ASP A 805 45.68 -16.29 -15.95
C ASP A 805 44.61 -15.98 -17.00
N PHE A 806 43.48 -16.72 -16.92
CA PHE A 806 42.50 -16.81 -18.02
C PHE A 806 41.76 -15.48 -18.26
N ASP A 807 41.88 -14.59 -17.29
CA ASP A 807 41.24 -13.30 -17.12
C ASP A 807 42.26 -12.23 -16.67
N GLY A 808 43.53 -12.38 -17.09
CA GLY A 808 44.52 -11.29 -17.27
C GLY A 808 44.94 -10.46 -16.04
N ASP A 809 44.53 -10.83 -14.83
CA ASP A 809 44.50 -9.90 -13.68
C ASP A 809 45.77 -9.90 -12.79
N GLY A 810 46.64 -10.89 -12.97
CA GLY A 810 47.82 -11.12 -12.14
C GLY A 810 47.64 -12.15 -11.03
N PHE A 811 46.62 -13.00 -11.11
CA PHE A 811 46.42 -14.17 -10.25
C PHE A 811 46.17 -15.45 -11.07
N GLY A 812 46.72 -16.57 -10.58
CA GLY A 812 46.82 -17.79 -11.37
C GLY A 812 45.68 -18.78 -11.17
N ASP A 813 45.10 -19.24 -12.27
CA ASP A 813 44.07 -20.27 -12.42
C ASP A 813 44.16 -21.48 -11.47
N ASN A 814 45.37 -21.91 -11.12
CA ASN A 814 45.60 -23.21 -10.46
C ASN A 814 45.39 -23.09 -8.95
N TYR A 815 44.45 -23.86 -8.44
CA TYR A 815 43.90 -23.62 -7.11
C TYR A 815 44.35 -24.67 -6.08
N ALA A 816 44.81 -24.18 -4.92
CA ALA A 816 45.15 -25.00 -3.75
C ALA A 816 44.02 -25.06 -2.72
N ASN A 817 43.01 -24.18 -2.81
CA ASN A 817 41.97 -24.04 -1.79
C ASN A 817 41.02 -25.23 -1.72
N MET A 818 41.32 -26.17 -0.81
CA MET A 818 40.48 -27.34 -0.52
C MET A 818 39.06 -27.01 -0.01
N SER A 819 38.73 -25.74 0.24
CA SER A 819 37.39 -25.31 0.69
C SER A 819 36.39 -25.21 -0.47
N TRP A 820 36.87 -25.04 -1.71
CA TRP A 820 36.04 -24.87 -2.91
C TRP A 820 35.47 -26.21 -3.44
N GLU A 821 34.86 -27.02 -2.56
CA GLU A 821 34.29 -28.35 -2.90
C GLU A 821 33.17 -28.29 -3.97
N ASN A 822 32.67 -27.10 -4.31
CA ASN A 822 31.60 -26.85 -5.28
C ASN A 822 32.03 -26.06 -6.55
N ARG A 823 33.34 -25.80 -6.77
CA ARG A 823 33.84 -25.05 -7.95
C ARG A 823 33.28 -25.63 -9.25
N ASN A 824 32.91 -24.77 -10.20
CA ASN A 824 32.29 -25.18 -11.46
C ASN A 824 33.24 -26.11 -12.25
N PRO A 825 32.84 -27.36 -12.61
CA PRO A 825 33.69 -28.28 -13.39
C PRO A 825 33.96 -27.87 -14.85
N SER A 826 33.64 -26.64 -15.22
CA SER A 826 33.89 -26.03 -16.54
C SER A 826 34.69 -24.73 -16.48
N TRP A 827 35.13 -24.29 -15.29
CA TRP A 827 36.11 -23.21 -15.14
C TRP A 827 37.55 -23.73 -15.37
N PRO A 828 38.47 -22.89 -15.87
CA PRO A 828 39.88 -23.23 -16.14
C PRO A 828 40.72 -23.46 -14.86
N GLY A 829 42.01 -23.77 -15.03
CA GLY A 829 42.93 -24.16 -13.96
C GLY A 829 42.76 -25.57 -13.38
N GLU A 830 43.85 -26.15 -12.85
CA GLU A 830 43.81 -27.44 -12.15
C GLU A 830 44.14 -27.35 -10.64
N PHE A 831 43.68 -28.37 -9.88
CA PHE A 831 43.94 -28.42 -8.45
C PHE A 831 45.40 -28.83 -8.14
N ARG A 832 46.25 -27.85 -7.82
CA ARG A 832 47.61 -28.06 -7.31
C ARG A 832 47.72 -27.69 -5.83
N ALA A 833 48.08 -28.69 -5.01
CA ALA A 833 48.21 -28.53 -3.56
C ALA A 833 49.48 -27.77 -3.11
N ASP A 834 50.24 -27.25 -4.06
CA ASP A 834 51.44 -26.44 -3.92
C ASP A 834 51.32 -25.04 -4.55
N ALA A 835 50.19 -24.71 -5.19
CA ALA A 835 49.92 -23.40 -5.78
C ALA A 835 49.85 -22.25 -4.76
N VAL A 836 50.32 -21.08 -5.18
CA VAL A 836 50.25 -19.79 -4.49
C VAL A 836 49.78 -18.72 -5.48
N ASN A 837 49.41 -17.53 -5.00
CA ASN A 837 48.81 -16.46 -5.82
C ASN A 837 47.64 -16.99 -6.70
N GLN A 838 46.83 -17.89 -6.12
CA GLN A 838 45.71 -18.53 -6.82
C GLN A 838 44.58 -17.53 -7.05
N ASP A 839 43.90 -17.66 -8.18
CA ASP A 839 42.61 -17.03 -8.44
C ASP A 839 41.42 -17.84 -7.83
N ALA A 840 40.29 -17.16 -7.58
CA ALA A 840 38.98 -17.67 -7.21
C ALA A 840 37.83 -17.48 -8.25
N CYS A 841 37.96 -16.63 -9.27
CA CYS A 841 36.91 -16.19 -10.22
C CYS A 841 37.22 -16.36 -11.75
N PRO A 842 37.95 -17.41 -12.19
CA PRO A 842 38.86 -17.49 -13.36
C PRO A 842 38.17 -17.40 -14.74
N THR A 843 37.48 -16.31 -14.99
CA THR A 843 36.58 -16.00 -16.11
C THR A 843 36.17 -14.51 -16.11
N GLN A 844 36.60 -13.69 -15.14
CA GLN A 844 36.23 -12.28 -14.95
C GLN A 844 37.34 -11.52 -14.21
N GLU A 845 38.06 -10.63 -14.90
CA GLU A 845 39.30 -10.01 -14.43
C GLU A 845 39.16 -9.31 -13.05
N GLY A 846 40.09 -9.58 -12.13
CA GLY A 846 39.93 -9.24 -10.73
C GLY A 846 41.19 -8.86 -9.94
N ASN A 847 41.30 -7.60 -9.52
CA ASN A 847 42.41 -7.18 -8.66
C ASN A 847 42.20 -7.45 -7.14
N SER A 848 41.11 -8.13 -6.74
CA SER A 848 40.80 -8.43 -5.34
C SER A 848 41.91 -9.24 -4.65
N TRP A 849 42.08 -9.06 -3.34
CA TRP A 849 43.11 -9.76 -2.55
C TRP A 849 42.73 -10.11 -1.11
N GLN A 850 41.49 -9.84 -0.68
CA GLN A 850 40.99 -10.08 0.68
C GLN A 850 40.33 -11.46 0.84
N ASN A 851 40.23 -11.94 2.09
CA ASN A 851 39.45 -13.13 2.49
C ASN A 851 39.68 -14.46 1.74
N ASP A 852 40.83 -14.66 1.11
CA ASP A 852 41.12 -15.78 0.19
C ASP A 852 40.21 -15.81 -1.06
N MET A 853 39.54 -14.69 -1.38
CA MET A 853 38.87 -14.39 -2.65
C MET A 853 39.77 -13.39 -3.41
N VAL A 854 40.71 -13.95 -4.15
CA VAL A 854 41.79 -13.24 -4.86
C VAL A 854 41.58 -13.52 -6.35
N GLY A 855 41.81 -12.56 -7.25
CA GLY A 855 41.47 -12.73 -8.68
C GLY A 855 40.00 -12.52 -9.03
N CYS A 856 39.22 -11.86 -8.15
CA CYS A 856 37.81 -11.57 -8.41
C CYS A 856 37.60 -10.08 -8.71
N PRO A 857 36.59 -9.70 -9.53
CA PRO A 857 36.32 -8.31 -9.85
C PRO A 857 36.17 -7.46 -8.59
N ASP A 858 36.99 -6.41 -8.54
CA ASP A 858 37.15 -5.42 -7.46
C ASP A 858 37.15 -4.07 -8.17
N GLN A 859 35.96 -3.46 -8.23
CA GLN A 859 35.64 -2.36 -9.14
C GLN A 859 36.21 -1.01 -8.70
N ASP A 860 36.68 -0.87 -7.45
CA ASP A 860 37.30 0.35 -6.95
C ASP A 860 38.77 0.18 -6.48
N GLY A 861 39.22 -1.04 -6.22
CA GLY A 861 40.61 -1.40 -5.92
C GLY A 861 40.99 -1.33 -4.44
N ASP A 862 40.01 -1.41 -3.54
CA ASP A 862 40.24 -1.53 -2.09
C ASP A 862 40.89 -2.88 -1.71
N GLY A 863 40.43 -3.97 -2.33
CA GLY A 863 40.88 -5.35 -2.12
C GLY A 863 39.79 -6.40 -1.97
N TRP A 864 38.50 -6.03 -1.89
CA TRP A 864 37.38 -6.97 -1.78
C TRP A 864 36.66 -7.10 -3.12
N TYR A 865 35.96 -8.23 -3.32
CA TYR A 865 35.32 -8.52 -4.60
C TYR A 865 33.83 -8.21 -4.59
N ASN A 866 33.29 -7.77 -5.74
CA ASN A 866 31.99 -7.10 -5.89
C ASN A 866 30.72 -7.86 -5.43
N LEU A 867 30.80 -9.13 -4.98
CA LEU A 867 29.67 -9.87 -4.39
C LEU A 867 29.93 -10.31 -2.92
N GLN A 868 30.96 -9.75 -2.30
CA GLN A 868 31.27 -9.83 -0.87
C GLN A 868 31.65 -8.47 -0.28
N ASP A 869 32.07 -7.53 -1.13
CA ASP A 869 32.04 -6.12 -0.83
C ASP A 869 30.59 -5.62 -0.85
N ASP A 870 30.17 -4.89 0.19
CA ASP A 870 28.84 -4.28 0.30
C ASP A 870 28.78 -2.87 -0.35
N PHE A 871 29.93 -2.29 -0.71
CA PHE A 871 30.13 -0.98 -1.34
C PHE A 871 31.11 -1.00 -2.53
N PRO A 872 30.91 -1.78 -3.62
CA PRO A 872 31.91 -2.03 -4.68
C PRO A 872 32.35 -0.83 -5.56
N THR A 873 32.09 0.41 -5.14
CA THR A 873 32.41 1.65 -5.87
C THR A 873 32.97 2.78 -4.98
N ASP A 874 33.14 2.56 -3.67
CA ASP A 874 33.86 3.47 -2.77
C ASP A 874 35.10 2.76 -2.18
N PRO A 875 36.32 3.03 -2.68
CA PRO A 875 37.57 2.34 -2.30
C PRO A 875 38.10 2.75 -0.92
N THR A 876 37.17 3.02 -0.01
CA THR A 876 37.36 3.35 1.38
C THR A 876 36.32 2.68 2.28
N GLN A 877 35.36 1.93 1.72
CA GLN A 877 34.32 1.15 2.40
C GLN A 877 34.24 -0.24 1.75
N TRP A 878 33.91 -1.27 2.53
CA TRP A 878 33.93 -2.65 2.03
C TRP A 878 33.04 -3.63 2.83
N SER A 879 32.20 -3.10 3.73
CA SER A 879 31.54 -3.87 4.79
C SER A 879 30.38 -3.06 5.37
N ASP A 880 29.18 -3.63 5.30
CA ASP A 880 27.95 -3.12 5.94
C ASP A 880 27.51 -4.15 6.99
N THR A 881 27.83 -3.90 8.27
CA THR A 881 27.59 -4.90 9.33
C THR A 881 26.10 -5.13 9.64
N ASP A 882 25.20 -4.21 9.29
CA ASP A 882 23.78 -4.28 9.64
C ASP A 882 22.77 -3.98 8.52
N GLY A 883 23.22 -3.49 7.36
CA GLY A 883 22.50 -3.45 6.09
C GLY A 883 21.76 -2.14 5.82
N ASP A 884 22.41 -1.00 6.06
CA ASP A 884 21.82 0.34 6.03
C ASP A 884 22.32 1.28 4.92
N GLY A 885 23.41 0.90 4.23
CA GLY A 885 24.00 1.69 3.14
C GLY A 885 25.09 2.69 3.57
N TYR A 886 25.62 2.62 4.79
CA TYR A 886 26.81 3.38 5.21
C TYR A 886 27.93 2.45 5.71
N GLY A 887 29.14 2.61 5.16
CA GLY A 887 30.21 1.64 5.42
C GLY A 887 30.89 1.73 6.80
N ASP A 888 31.19 0.54 7.36
CA ASP A 888 31.79 0.31 8.68
C ASP A 888 33.14 1.04 8.91
N ASN A 889 33.89 1.36 7.85
CA ASN A 889 35.23 1.91 7.98
C ASN A 889 35.18 3.40 8.32
N ALA A 890 35.21 3.71 9.62
CA ALA A 890 35.28 5.06 10.21
C ALA A 890 36.50 5.95 9.81
N SER A 891 37.15 5.67 8.67
CA SER A 891 38.13 6.53 8.00
C SER A 891 37.87 6.73 6.50
N GLY A 892 36.82 6.10 5.94
CA GLY A 892 36.37 6.25 4.56
C GLY A 892 35.42 7.42 4.32
N ASN A 893 34.84 7.48 3.12
CA ASN A 893 33.80 8.44 2.78
C ASN A 893 32.48 8.01 3.42
N GLU A 894 31.67 9.01 3.79
CA GLU A 894 30.32 8.88 4.36
C GLU A 894 30.17 7.86 5.51
N ALA A 895 31.29 7.54 6.18
CA ALA A 895 31.42 6.40 7.07
C ALA A 895 30.44 6.41 8.26
N ASP A 896 29.91 5.24 8.54
CA ASP A 896 28.92 5.05 9.59
C ASP A 896 29.48 5.38 10.99
N GLN A 897 28.61 5.97 11.80
CA GLN A 897 28.84 6.34 13.19
C GLN A 897 28.09 5.43 14.17
N CYS A 898 27.39 4.39 13.69
CA CYS A 898 26.59 3.43 14.44
C CYS A 898 26.78 1.91 14.10
N PRO A 899 27.97 1.31 13.82
CA PRO A 899 28.11 0.07 12.99
C PRO A 899 27.74 -1.30 13.63
N GLU A 900 26.65 -1.32 14.39
CA GLU A 900 25.90 -2.50 14.88
C GLU A 900 24.37 -2.19 14.96
N ILE A 901 23.89 -1.06 14.40
CA ILE A 901 22.54 -0.48 14.55
C ILE A 901 22.11 0.35 13.30
N ALA A 902 21.69 -0.35 12.24
CA ALA A 902 21.15 0.21 10.99
C ALA A 902 20.26 1.45 11.14
N GLY A 903 20.51 2.44 10.29
CA GLY A 903 19.95 3.77 10.33
C GLY A 903 19.65 4.40 8.97
N THR A 904 19.25 5.67 8.99
CA THR A 904 18.96 6.45 7.78
C THR A 904 19.33 7.94 7.90
N SER A 905 19.92 8.38 9.02
CA SER A 905 20.28 9.78 9.21
C SER A 905 21.40 10.24 8.26
N THR A 906 21.18 11.39 7.61
CA THR A 906 22.03 11.99 6.57
C THR A 906 22.69 13.31 6.98
N ALA A 907 22.25 13.93 8.08
CA ALA A 907 22.52 15.34 8.38
C ALA A 907 23.53 15.60 9.52
N ASP A 908 23.67 14.68 10.49
CA ASP A 908 24.51 14.87 11.69
C ASP A 908 25.48 13.71 11.96
N ARG A 909 24.95 12.48 12.07
CA ARG A 909 25.67 11.21 12.14
C ARG A 909 25.17 10.37 10.97
N LEU A 910 26.07 9.85 10.15
CA LEU A 910 25.70 8.95 9.07
C LEU A 910 25.50 7.54 9.63
N GLY A 911 24.63 6.74 8.98
CA GLY A 911 24.24 5.37 9.35
C GLY A 911 23.61 5.15 10.73
N CYS A 912 23.11 6.21 11.36
CA CYS A 912 22.47 6.11 12.66
C CYS A 912 20.94 6.10 12.54
N LEU A 913 20.28 5.43 13.51
CA LEU A 913 18.82 5.40 13.62
C LEU A 913 18.26 6.83 13.55
N ASP A 914 17.24 7.00 12.71
CA ASP A 914 16.43 8.21 12.52
C ASP A 914 14.96 7.74 12.61
N GLY A 915 14.25 8.21 13.63
CA GLY A 915 12.90 7.73 13.96
C GLY A 915 11.78 8.19 13.05
N ASP A 916 11.99 9.22 12.21
CA ASP A 916 10.93 9.84 11.41
C ASP A 916 11.34 10.24 9.98
N GLY A 917 12.63 10.32 9.66
CA GLY A 917 13.17 10.49 8.32
C GLY A 917 13.50 11.93 7.91
N ASP A 918 13.71 12.86 8.85
CA ASP A 918 14.18 14.22 8.50
C ASP A 918 15.70 14.34 8.29
N GLY A 919 16.44 13.25 8.55
CA GLY A 919 17.86 13.12 8.33
C GLY A 919 18.71 13.34 9.58
N TYR A 920 18.14 13.74 10.71
CA TYR A 920 18.88 13.92 11.97
C TYR A 920 18.72 12.72 12.91
N SER A 921 19.84 12.19 13.39
CA SER A 921 19.86 10.93 14.15
C SER A 921 19.27 11.02 15.55
N ASP A 922 18.65 9.92 15.97
CA ASP A 922 18.06 9.70 17.30
C ASP A 922 19.07 9.97 18.44
N PRO A 923 18.61 10.52 19.59
CA PRO A 923 19.41 10.68 20.80
C PRO A 923 20.00 9.39 21.44
N ASP A 924 21.15 8.91 20.95
CA ASP A 924 21.88 7.85 21.66
C ASP A 924 22.63 8.34 22.92
N PHE A 925 21.95 8.19 24.05
CA PHE A 925 22.52 8.46 25.38
C PHE A 925 23.67 7.51 25.79
N ASN A 926 23.97 6.44 25.05
CA ASN A 926 25.11 5.56 25.35
C ASN A 926 26.45 6.16 24.91
N VAL A 927 26.52 6.76 23.71
CA VAL A 927 27.70 7.54 23.25
C VAL A 927 27.71 8.99 23.73
N ASN A 928 26.65 9.43 24.44
CA ASN A 928 26.39 10.83 24.80
C ASN A 928 26.08 11.69 23.55
N TRP A 929 25.25 11.17 22.66
CA TRP A 929 24.53 11.94 21.66
C TRP A 929 23.16 12.36 22.22
N GLY A 930 22.64 13.48 21.72
CA GLY A 930 21.37 14.07 22.17
C GLY A 930 21.20 15.53 21.72
N PRO A 931 20.07 16.17 22.03
CA PRO A 931 19.72 17.49 21.47
C PRO A 931 20.69 18.62 21.84
N GLU A 932 21.35 18.53 23.01
CA GLU A 932 22.40 19.48 23.41
C GLU A 932 23.75 19.26 22.66
N GLN A 933 23.85 18.22 21.82
CA GLN A 933 25.05 17.83 21.08
C GLN A 933 24.89 17.95 19.56
N GLY A 934 23.67 17.76 19.05
CA GLY A 934 23.36 17.83 17.61
C GLY A 934 22.36 16.79 17.12
N ALA A 935 21.97 15.82 17.96
CA ALA A 935 20.91 14.87 17.67
C ALA A 935 19.57 15.58 17.47
N ASP A 936 18.64 14.89 16.81
CA ASP A 936 17.26 15.33 16.74
C ASP A 936 16.65 15.53 18.16
N ALA A 937 15.78 16.54 18.25
CA ALA A 937 15.03 16.92 19.44
C ALA A 937 13.60 16.34 19.49
N PHE A 938 13.05 15.83 18.39
CA PHE A 938 11.66 15.38 18.25
C PHE A 938 11.51 14.11 17.35
N PRO A 939 11.97 12.90 17.77
CA PRO A 939 12.18 11.75 16.86
C PRO A 939 10.92 11.00 16.35
N LEU A 940 9.85 11.74 16.11
CA LEU A 940 8.50 11.32 15.70
C LEU A 940 7.77 12.44 14.90
N GLU A 941 8.47 13.50 14.48
CA GLU A 941 7.94 14.68 13.80
C GLU A 941 8.99 15.22 12.81
N ALA A 942 9.03 14.60 11.62
CA ALA A 942 10.01 14.78 10.53
C ALA A 942 10.06 16.16 9.86
N THR A 943 9.68 17.19 10.60
CA THR A 943 9.80 18.59 10.21
C THR A 943 10.49 19.43 11.27
N GLN A 944 11.04 18.83 12.36
CA GLN A 944 11.47 19.55 13.57
C GLN A 944 12.77 19.06 14.25
N TRP A 945 13.84 18.72 13.53
CA TRP A 945 15.17 18.36 14.06
C TRP A 945 15.86 19.23 15.16
N SER A 946 15.30 20.37 15.60
CA SER A 946 16.04 21.32 16.47
C SER A 946 15.22 22.06 17.51
N ASN A 947 15.85 22.34 18.67
CA ASN A 947 15.21 22.94 19.84
C ASN A 947 16.23 23.75 20.69
N GLN A 948 16.31 25.06 20.48
CA GLN A 948 17.36 25.90 21.07
C GLN A 948 17.19 26.19 22.58
N ASP A 949 15.97 26.14 23.11
CA ASP A 949 15.69 26.52 24.52
C ASP A 949 14.97 25.45 25.37
N GLN A 950 14.76 24.27 24.77
CA GLN A 950 14.32 23.02 25.38
C GLN A 950 12.84 22.98 25.78
N ASP A 951 11.97 23.68 25.04
CA ASP A 951 10.52 23.67 25.21
C ASP A 951 9.82 22.58 24.33
N PRO A 952 8.48 22.43 24.32
CA PRO A 952 7.79 21.39 23.55
C PRO A 952 7.70 21.61 22.02
N TYR A 953 8.33 22.65 21.44
CA TYR A 953 8.18 23.03 20.04
C TYR A 953 9.55 23.18 19.33
N GLY A 954 9.57 22.92 18.03
CA GLY A 954 10.80 22.92 17.25
C GLY A 954 11.11 24.25 16.56
N ASP A 955 12.41 24.53 16.39
CA ASP A 955 12.96 25.78 15.85
C ASP A 955 12.70 25.97 14.34
N ASN A 956 12.35 24.91 13.58
CA ASN A 956 12.22 25.02 12.12
C ASN A 956 10.92 25.78 11.77
N PRO A 957 11.01 27.00 11.19
CA PRO A 957 9.85 27.85 10.95
C PRO A 957 8.90 27.35 9.85
N ASN A 958 9.23 26.24 9.18
CA ASN A 958 8.37 25.59 8.18
C ASN A 958 7.71 24.30 8.70
N GLY A 959 8.11 23.81 9.88
CA GLY A 959 7.63 22.55 10.43
C GLY A 959 6.31 22.64 11.18
N PHE A 960 5.79 21.47 11.57
CA PHE A 960 4.59 21.35 12.37
C PHE A 960 4.76 22.07 13.72
N GLN A 961 3.73 22.83 14.10
CA GLN A 961 3.68 23.64 15.34
C GLN A 961 4.97 24.44 15.67
N ALA A 962 5.69 24.91 14.63
CA ALA A 962 6.97 25.62 14.76
C ALA A 962 6.95 26.74 15.82
N ASP A 963 8.02 26.81 16.61
CA ASP A 963 8.16 27.83 17.65
C ASP A 963 8.23 29.24 17.05
N ALA A 964 7.33 30.11 17.53
CA ALA A 964 7.28 31.52 17.18
C ALA A 964 8.18 32.40 18.09
N CYS A 965 8.91 31.77 19.02
CA CYS A 965 9.85 32.35 19.97
C CYS A 965 11.21 31.59 20.19
N PRO A 966 11.95 31.03 19.17
CA PRO A 966 13.08 30.02 19.28
C PRO A 966 14.34 30.32 20.15
N THR A 967 14.17 31.01 21.27
CA THR A 967 15.19 31.48 22.23
C THR A 967 14.57 31.85 23.60
N VAL A 968 13.25 31.69 23.79
CA VAL A 968 12.45 32.17 24.94
C VAL A 968 11.39 31.15 25.41
N ARG A 969 11.80 29.89 25.55
CA ARG A 969 11.14 28.74 26.18
C ARG A 969 9.74 29.00 26.74
N GLY A 970 8.73 28.54 26.01
CA GLY A 970 7.33 28.81 26.28
C GLY A 970 6.48 27.60 26.63
N THR A 971 5.17 27.82 26.51
CA THR A 971 4.09 26.85 26.72
C THR A 971 2.79 27.20 25.97
N SER A 972 2.71 28.31 25.22
CA SER A 972 1.48 28.66 24.47
C SER A 972 1.18 27.65 23.35
N THR A 973 -0.11 27.37 23.16
CA THR A 973 -0.68 26.27 22.35
C THR A 973 -1.76 26.73 21.35
N LEU A 974 -2.11 28.03 21.31
CA LEU A 974 -3.29 28.52 20.57
C LEU A 974 -3.00 29.64 19.56
N ASP A 975 -2.15 30.63 19.88
CA ASP A 975 -1.88 31.78 19.00
C ASP A 975 -0.47 31.73 18.37
N ARG A 976 0.54 31.39 19.18
CA ARG A 976 1.95 31.32 18.83
C ARG A 976 2.58 30.19 19.64
N PHE A 977 2.92 29.09 18.98
CA PHE A 977 3.59 27.97 19.62
C PHE A 977 4.95 28.39 20.20
N GLY A 978 5.40 27.72 21.26
CA GLY A 978 6.67 27.91 21.98
C GLY A 978 6.96 29.27 22.63
N CYS A 979 5.97 30.16 22.66
CA CYS A 979 6.10 31.44 23.34
C CYS A 979 5.73 31.39 24.83
N ASN A 980 6.32 32.30 25.62
CA ASN A 980 6.01 32.43 27.04
C ASN A 980 4.52 32.73 27.25
N ASP A 981 3.83 31.82 27.93
CA ASP A 981 2.49 31.97 28.49
C ASP A 981 2.64 31.97 30.03
N SER A 982 2.26 33.08 30.67
CA SER A 982 2.49 33.31 32.10
C SER A 982 1.49 32.65 33.04
N ASP A 983 0.38 32.06 32.56
CA ASP A 983 -0.61 31.41 33.43
C ASP A 983 -1.17 30.06 32.93
N GLY A 984 -1.00 29.70 31.66
CA GLY A 984 -1.20 28.37 31.11
C GLY A 984 -2.55 28.14 30.44
N ASP A 985 -3.18 29.16 29.85
CA ASP A 985 -4.39 28.99 29.02
C ASP A 985 -4.10 28.67 27.54
N GLY A 986 -2.84 28.80 27.12
CA GLY A 986 -2.39 28.52 25.77
C GLY A 986 -2.15 29.76 24.89
N ILE A 987 -2.39 30.97 25.37
CA ILE A 987 -2.21 32.21 24.61
C ILE A 987 -0.95 32.96 25.08
N SER A 988 -0.13 33.42 24.13
CA SER A 988 1.17 33.99 24.43
C SER A 988 1.13 35.42 25.01
N ASP A 989 2.01 35.68 25.98
CA ASP A 989 2.19 37.00 26.62
C ASP A 989 2.41 38.12 25.58
N ALA A 990 1.79 39.28 25.82
CA ALA A 990 1.94 40.47 24.98
C ALA A 990 3.38 41.02 24.92
N THR A 991 4.02 40.86 23.75
CA THR A 991 5.37 41.39 23.47
C THR A 991 5.33 42.72 22.71
N THR A 992 6.51 43.26 22.36
CA THR A 992 6.61 44.44 21.48
C THR A 992 6.34 44.14 20.01
N GLU A 993 6.40 42.86 19.61
CA GLU A 993 6.27 42.41 18.23
C GLU A 993 4.94 41.71 18.00
N TRP A 994 4.42 41.04 19.04
CA TRP A 994 3.06 40.49 19.15
C TRP A 994 2.29 41.19 20.30
N PRO A 995 1.66 42.36 20.05
CA PRO A 995 0.86 43.08 21.04
C PRO A 995 -0.60 42.60 21.06
N LEU A 996 -1.35 42.96 22.13
CA LEU A 996 -2.79 42.71 22.30
C LEU A 996 -3.66 42.96 21.06
N ALA A 997 -3.28 43.91 20.20
CA ALA A 997 -4.01 44.26 18.98
C ALA A 997 -3.79 43.28 17.81
N GLN A 998 -3.05 42.19 18.02
CA GLN A 998 -2.78 41.13 17.05
C GLN A 998 -3.21 39.73 17.51
N GLY A 999 -3.49 39.52 18.80
CA GLY A 999 -3.92 38.22 19.33
C GLY A 999 -3.35 37.88 20.72
N ALA A 1000 -2.27 38.54 21.13
CA ALA A 1000 -1.60 38.27 22.41
C ALA A 1000 -2.50 38.48 23.63
N ASP A 1001 -2.26 37.71 24.69
CA ASP A 1001 -3.11 37.68 25.87
C ASP A 1001 -3.16 39.02 26.64
N ALA A 1002 -4.38 39.40 27.01
CA ALA A 1002 -4.75 40.58 27.76
C ALA A 1002 -4.84 40.39 29.28
N CYS A 1003 -4.73 39.16 29.79
CA CYS A 1003 -4.90 38.78 31.19
C CYS A 1003 -3.77 37.92 31.83
N PRO A 1004 -2.44 38.09 31.55
CA PRO A 1004 -1.37 37.07 31.66
C PRO A 1004 -0.91 36.73 33.10
N LEU A 1005 -1.87 36.39 33.95
CA LEU A 1005 -1.84 36.04 35.36
C LEU A 1005 -3.12 35.29 35.81
N VAL A 1006 -4.13 35.12 34.93
CA VAL A 1006 -5.47 34.57 35.19
C VAL A 1006 -6.07 33.92 33.93
N GLN A 1007 -5.75 32.63 33.71
CA GLN A 1007 -6.25 31.76 32.64
C GLN A 1007 -7.66 32.08 32.14
N GLY A 1008 -7.82 32.24 30.83
CA GLY A 1008 -9.08 32.54 30.19
C GLY A 1008 -9.39 31.73 28.93
N THR A 1009 -10.56 32.00 28.38
CA THR A 1009 -11.05 31.36 27.13
C THR A 1009 -11.76 32.37 26.22
N SER A 1010 -11.76 33.67 26.57
CA SER A 1010 -12.27 34.70 25.69
C SER A 1010 -11.46 34.77 24.40
N THR A 1011 -12.14 34.91 23.27
CA THR A 1011 -11.53 35.13 21.94
C THR A 1011 -12.11 36.34 21.20
N ALA A 1012 -13.20 36.94 21.69
CA ALA A 1012 -13.95 37.97 20.96
C ALA A 1012 -13.63 39.42 21.34
N ASP A 1013 -13.10 39.70 22.55
CA ASP A 1013 -12.81 41.06 23.02
C ASP A 1013 -11.43 41.23 23.70
N ARG A 1014 -11.20 40.60 24.85
CA ARG A 1014 -9.90 40.54 25.53
C ARG A 1014 -9.45 39.09 25.54
N ILE A 1015 -8.77 38.73 24.46
CA ILE A 1015 -8.24 37.39 24.23
C ILE A 1015 -7.41 36.95 25.46
N GLY A 1016 -7.65 35.72 25.94
CA GLY A 1016 -7.02 35.11 27.13
C GLY A 1016 -7.54 35.63 28.49
N CYS A 1017 -8.52 36.54 28.51
CA CYS A 1017 -9.25 36.82 29.75
C CYS A 1017 -10.33 35.78 30.04
N VAL A 1018 -10.60 35.57 31.34
CA VAL A 1018 -11.70 34.73 31.85
C VAL A 1018 -13.01 35.03 31.10
N ASP A 1019 -13.65 33.97 30.63
CA ASP A 1019 -15.02 33.92 30.12
C ASP A 1019 -15.71 32.81 30.94
N THR A 1020 -16.73 33.17 31.72
CA THR A 1020 -17.37 32.26 32.68
C THR A 1020 -18.41 31.33 32.06
N ASP A 1021 -18.94 31.63 30.87
CA ASP A 1021 -20.03 30.84 30.26
C ASP A 1021 -19.80 30.36 28.82
N GLY A 1022 -18.77 30.84 28.14
CA GLY A 1022 -18.27 30.32 26.87
C GLY A 1022 -18.82 31.04 25.63
N ASP A 1023 -19.38 32.24 25.76
CA ASP A 1023 -19.84 33.03 24.60
C ASP A 1023 -18.72 33.78 23.85
N ASN A 1024 -17.48 33.64 24.32
CA ASN A 1024 -16.21 34.21 23.86
C ASN A 1024 -15.91 35.65 24.34
N TYR A 1025 -16.80 36.30 25.09
CA TYR A 1025 -16.57 37.65 25.64
C TYR A 1025 -16.10 37.59 27.10
N SER A 1026 -15.16 38.47 27.45
CA SER A 1026 -14.48 38.45 28.74
C SER A 1026 -15.30 39.02 29.90
N ASP A 1027 -15.16 38.39 31.07
CA ASP A 1027 -15.79 38.77 32.34
C ASP A 1027 -15.50 40.24 32.72
N PRO A 1028 -16.52 41.05 33.08
CA PRO A 1028 -16.35 42.49 33.32
C PRO A 1028 -15.53 42.81 34.58
N THR A 1029 -14.26 43.19 34.37
CA THR A 1029 -13.33 43.60 35.43
C THR A 1029 -13.53 45.07 35.86
N PRO A 1030 -12.96 45.52 37.01
CA PRO A 1030 -13.13 46.90 37.49
C PRO A 1030 -12.58 48.00 36.56
N ASP A 1031 -11.75 47.61 35.60
CA ASP A 1031 -11.04 48.44 34.62
C ASP A 1031 -11.51 48.23 33.17
N TYR A 1032 -12.22 47.14 32.88
CA TYR A 1032 -12.82 46.87 31.57
C TYR A 1032 -14.26 46.34 31.75
N SER A 1033 -15.25 47.19 31.45
CA SER A 1033 -16.65 46.93 31.76
C SER A 1033 -17.50 46.65 30.52
N ALA A 1034 -18.75 46.21 30.72
CA ALA A 1034 -19.77 46.05 29.68
C ALA A 1034 -20.16 47.34 28.90
N LYS A 1035 -19.51 48.47 29.18
CA LYS A 1035 -19.61 49.72 28.42
C LYS A 1035 -18.35 49.98 27.57
N ASP A 1036 -17.33 49.15 27.71
CA ASP A 1036 -15.99 49.28 27.13
C ASP A 1036 -15.65 48.08 26.21
N GLY A 1037 -16.27 46.92 26.46
CA GLY A 1037 -16.38 45.81 25.50
C GLY A 1037 -16.76 44.46 26.14
N ALA A 1038 -16.51 44.32 27.44
CA ALA A 1038 -16.76 43.10 28.23
C ALA A 1038 -18.20 42.58 28.13
N ASP A 1039 -18.39 41.33 28.51
CA ASP A 1039 -19.72 40.77 28.70
C ASP A 1039 -20.52 41.54 29.79
N ALA A 1040 -21.84 41.59 29.57
CA ALA A 1040 -22.84 42.19 30.44
C ALA A 1040 -23.65 41.18 31.31
N TYR A 1041 -23.55 39.87 31.05
CA TYR A 1041 -24.33 38.81 31.68
C TYR A 1041 -23.51 37.50 31.90
N PRO A 1042 -22.47 37.44 32.79
CA PRO A 1042 -21.40 36.42 32.71
C PRO A 1042 -21.76 35.01 33.22
N ASN A 1043 -23.02 34.62 33.07
CA ASN A 1043 -23.67 33.38 33.49
C ASN A 1043 -24.83 33.04 32.51
N ASP A 1044 -24.86 33.59 31.30
CA ASP A 1044 -25.91 33.49 30.27
C ASP A 1044 -25.29 33.56 28.86
N PRO A 1045 -24.78 32.43 28.31
CA PRO A 1045 -23.98 32.38 27.07
C PRO A 1045 -24.81 32.59 25.80
N THR A 1046 -25.99 33.20 25.95
CA THR A 1046 -26.86 33.63 24.85
C THR A 1046 -26.89 35.17 24.71
N ARG A 1047 -26.15 35.91 25.55
CA ARG A 1047 -26.30 37.36 25.70
C ARG A 1047 -25.04 38.10 26.21
N TRP A 1048 -24.15 38.54 25.32
CA TRP A 1048 -23.07 39.47 25.70
C TRP A 1048 -23.48 40.97 25.74
N ILE A 1049 -24.43 41.40 24.90
CA ILE A 1049 -24.70 42.83 24.67
C ILE A 1049 -25.76 43.40 25.64
N LEU A 1050 -25.38 44.46 26.37
CA LEU A 1050 -26.22 45.16 27.36
C LEU A 1050 -27.43 45.91 26.71
N GLU A 1051 -28.60 45.26 26.67
CA GLU A 1051 -29.81 45.78 26.03
C GLU A 1051 -30.45 47.00 26.75
N PRO A 1052 -30.99 47.99 26.00
CA PRO A 1052 -31.69 49.14 26.57
C PRO A 1052 -33.15 48.80 26.95
N ALA A 1053 -33.48 48.88 28.24
CA ALA A 1053 -34.82 48.54 28.75
C ALA A 1053 -35.93 49.54 28.38
N GLU A 1054 -37.08 49.05 27.91
CA GLU A 1054 -38.33 49.82 27.70
C GLU A 1054 -39.40 49.54 28.79
N GLU A 1055 -40.23 50.55 29.11
CA GLU A 1055 -41.33 50.45 30.07
C GLU A 1055 -42.70 50.11 29.44
N GLN A 1056 -43.59 49.56 30.26
CA GLN A 1056 -44.86 48.91 29.89
C GLN A 1056 -45.95 49.84 29.33
N SER A 1057 -46.82 49.31 28.44
CA SER A 1057 -48.20 49.79 28.30
C SER A 1057 -49.17 48.74 27.74
N LEU A 1058 -50.13 48.30 28.56
CA LEU A 1058 -51.31 47.52 28.14
C LEU A 1058 -52.42 48.43 27.57
N LEU A 1059 -52.95 48.12 26.38
CA LEU A 1059 -54.40 48.15 26.09
C LEU A 1059 -54.72 47.60 24.69
N ALA A 1060 -56.00 47.28 24.44
CA ALA A 1060 -56.40 46.38 23.36
C ALA A 1060 -57.18 47.00 22.19
N SER A 1061 -57.01 46.36 21.03
CA SER A 1061 -57.98 46.13 19.95
C SER A 1061 -58.17 47.14 18.79
N SER A 1062 -58.28 46.51 17.60
CA SER A 1062 -59.16 46.89 16.48
C SER A 1062 -58.74 47.96 15.45
N ASN A 1063 -58.33 47.43 14.29
CA ASN A 1063 -58.75 47.79 12.92
C ASN A 1063 -57.98 48.85 12.09
N ALA A 1064 -57.95 48.52 10.80
CA ALA A 1064 -57.97 49.37 9.61
C ALA A 1064 -56.64 49.84 8.98
N LEU A 1065 -56.44 49.35 7.75
CA LEU A 1065 -55.68 49.97 6.67
C LEU A 1065 -56.00 51.47 6.51
N ILE A 1066 -54.98 52.27 6.20
CA ILE A 1066 -54.84 53.13 4.99
C ILE A 1066 -53.51 53.91 5.13
N GLY A 1067 -52.74 54.05 4.05
CA GLY A 1067 -51.34 54.50 4.12
C GLY A 1067 -51.01 55.83 3.43
N GLY A 1068 -49.69 56.11 3.33
CA GLY A 1068 -49.08 57.15 2.48
C GLY A 1068 -48.79 58.49 3.17
N GLY A 1069 -47.67 59.15 2.80
CA GLY A 1069 -47.26 60.41 3.46
C GLY A 1069 -46.00 61.12 2.91
N ILE A 1070 -45.78 61.09 1.59
CA ILE A 1070 -44.61 61.63 0.86
C ILE A 1070 -44.12 63.02 1.31
N GLY A 1071 -42.85 63.10 1.76
CA GLY A 1071 -41.77 63.87 1.10
C GLY A 1071 -41.65 65.40 1.23
N LEU A 1072 -40.40 65.90 1.11
CA LEU A 1072 -40.06 67.33 0.98
C LEU A 1072 -38.81 67.50 0.09
N ILE A 1073 -38.72 68.62 -0.64
CA ILE A 1073 -37.84 68.86 -1.80
C ILE A 1073 -37.45 70.36 -1.86
N VAL A 1074 -36.48 70.87 -2.66
CA VAL A 1074 -36.19 70.64 -4.09
C VAL A 1074 -34.68 70.75 -4.41
N ALA A 1075 -34.19 70.02 -5.42
CA ALA A 1075 -32.80 70.00 -5.89
C ALA A 1075 -32.64 70.55 -7.35
N LEU A 1076 -31.60 70.15 -8.09
CA LEU A 1076 -31.17 70.73 -9.39
C LEU A 1076 -31.46 69.77 -10.59
N ILE A 1077 -31.62 70.15 -11.88
CA ILE A 1077 -31.20 71.30 -12.73
C ILE A 1077 -29.77 71.14 -13.29
N LEU A 1078 -29.46 71.17 -14.59
CA LEU A 1078 -30.17 71.08 -15.91
C LEU A 1078 -29.05 70.84 -16.98
N VAL A 1079 -29.21 70.33 -18.22
CA VAL A 1079 -30.18 69.42 -18.91
C VAL A 1079 -29.66 69.18 -20.35
N GLY A 1080 -30.01 68.07 -21.02
CA GLY A 1080 -29.62 67.83 -22.44
C GLY A 1080 -30.52 66.86 -23.22
N LEU A 1081 -31.22 67.36 -24.24
CA LEU A 1081 -32.06 66.61 -25.18
C LEU A 1081 -31.59 66.85 -26.63
N PHE A 1082 -31.61 65.81 -27.48
CA PHE A 1082 -32.28 65.74 -28.81
C PHE A 1082 -31.56 64.86 -29.87
N MET A 1083 -32.37 64.38 -30.84
CA MET A 1083 -32.02 63.85 -32.18
C MET A 1083 -31.49 62.40 -32.26
N ARG A 1084 -31.60 61.66 -33.38
CA ARG A 1084 -32.59 61.62 -34.50
C ARG A 1084 -32.31 60.34 -35.33
N ARG A 1085 -33.29 59.87 -36.12
CA ARG A 1085 -33.18 58.76 -37.11
C ARG A 1085 -31.81 58.61 -37.80
N GLY A 1086 -31.19 57.45 -37.64
CA GLY A 1086 -30.98 56.43 -38.69
C GLY A 1086 -30.10 56.76 -39.91
N GLY A 1087 -29.10 55.91 -40.14
CA GLY A 1087 -28.26 55.82 -41.33
C GLY A 1087 -27.29 54.65 -41.17
N SER A 1088 -26.91 53.98 -42.26
CA SER A 1088 -25.97 52.85 -42.27
C SER A 1088 -24.74 53.14 -43.13
N LYS A 1089 -23.74 52.26 -43.02
CA LYS A 1089 -22.66 51.91 -43.99
C LYS A 1089 -21.20 52.19 -43.61
N ASP A 1090 -20.51 51.05 -43.40
CA ASP A 1090 -19.31 50.55 -44.11
C ASP A 1090 -17.87 50.99 -43.72
N GLU A 1091 -17.00 49.96 -43.72
CA GLU A 1091 -15.54 49.95 -44.04
C GLU A 1091 -14.54 50.61 -43.04
N LYS A 1092 -13.35 50.06 -42.74
CA LYS A 1092 -12.40 49.15 -43.44
C LYS A 1092 -11.75 48.10 -42.51
N GLU A 1093 -11.52 46.85 -42.93
CA GLU A 1093 -10.38 46.27 -43.69
C GLU A 1093 -8.97 46.41 -43.05
N TRP A 1094 -8.33 45.27 -42.73
CA TRP A 1094 -7.27 44.70 -43.59
C TRP A 1094 -7.20 43.16 -43.44
N ALA A 1095 -6.49 42.48 -44.36
CA ALA A 1095 -6.37 41.02 -44.49
C ALA A 1095 -4.88 40.59 -44.55
N MET A 1096 -4.50 39.31 -44.51
CA MET A 1096 -4.45 38.31 -45.61
C MET A 1096 -3.71 37.04 -45.08
N THR A 1097 -3.62 35.82 -45.64
CA THR A 1097 -4.28 34.89 -46.61
C THR A 1097 -3.39 33.60 -46.61
N GLN A 1098 -3.75 32.35 -46.93
CA GLN A 1098 -4.95 31.64 -47.47
C GLN A 1098 -4.72 30.11 -47.27
N ALA A 1099 -5.67 29.18 -47.44
CA ALA A 1099 -7.08 29.29 -47.83
C ALA A 1099 -8.03 28.51 -46.88
N SER A 1100 -8.77 27.42 -47.15
CA SER A 1100 -8.93 26.52 -48.33
C SER A 1100 -10.43 26.29 -48.67
N VAL A 1101 -10.75 25.39 -49.61
CA VAL A 1101 -12.03 25.16 -50.33
C VAL A 1101 -12.04 23.73 -50.90
N GLU A 1102 -13.16 23.05 -51.22
CA GLU A 1102 -14.61 23.35 -51.36
C GLU A 1102 -15.42 22.04 -51.07
N ASN A 1103 -16.76 21.88 -51.00
CA ASN A 1103 -17.98 22.69 -51.18
C ASN A 1103 -19.17 22.04 -50.39
N PHE A 1104 -20.38 22.64 -50.46
CA PHE A 1104 -21.66 22.21 -49.86
C PHE A 1104 -22.40 21.07 -50.61
N SER A 1105 -23.24 20.29 -49.90
CA SER A 1105 -24.71 20.14 -50.15
C SER A 1105 -25.36 19.09 -49.22
N ALA A 1106 -26.70 18.90 -49.26
CA ALA A 1106 -27.45 18.37 -48.10
C ALA A 1106 -28.71 17.49 -48.38
N GLN A 1107 -29.06 16.68 -47.37
CA GLN A 1107 -30.35 15.99 -47.07
C GLN A 1107 -30.91 14.90 -48.03
N VAL A 1108 -31.41 13.78 -47.47
CA VAL A 1108 -32.85 13.39 -47.34
C VAL A 1108 -33.06 11.88 -47.01
N ALA A 1109 -33.73 11.59 -45.89
CA ALA A 1109 -34.63 10.47 -45.50
C ALA A 1109 -34.39 8.97 -45.88
N ALA A 1110 -34.33 8.11 -44.84
CA ALA A 1110 -35.25 6.99 -44.45
C ALA A 1110 -35.97 6.11 -45.53
N PRO A 1111 -36.25 4.78 -45.30
CA PRO A 1111 -36.83 4.26 -44.04
C PRO A 1111 -36.59 2.79 -43.56
N ASN A 1112 -36.58 2.63 -42.23
CA ASN A 1112 -37.29 1.65 -41.37
C ASN A 1112 -38.01 0.41 -41.97
N PHE A 1113 -37.76 -0.81 -41.44
CA PHE A 1113 -38.77 -1.82 -41.05
C PHE A 1113 -38.20 -2.87 -40.05
N ALA A 1114 -39.00 -3.80 -39.49
CA ALA A 1114 -38.75 -4.41 -38.17
C ALA A 1114 -38.97 -5.94 -38.00
N ALA A 1115 -38.42 -6.46 -36.89
CA ALA A 1115 -38.88 -7.59 -36.02
C ALA A 1115 -38.66 -9.09 -36.41
N GLN A 1116 -37.90 -9.82 -35.55
CA GLN A 1116 -38.26 -11.03 -34.74
C GLN A 1116 -38.89 -12.30 -35.41
N PRO A 1117 -38.92 -13.53 -34.79
CA PRO A 1117 -38.26 -14.08 -33.57
C PRO A 1117 -37.71 -15.56 -33.64
N THR A 1118 -37.08 -16.03 -32.54
CA THR A 1118 -37.12 -17.41 -31.93
C THR A 1118 -36.51 -18.70 -32.55
N ALA A 1119 -35.58 -19.31 -31.76
CA ALA A 1119 -35.62 -20.67 -31.16
C ALA A 1119 -34.98 -21.96 -31.78
N ALA A 1120 -34.26 -22.67 -30.87
CA ALA A 1120 -34.08 -24.14 -30.69
C ALA A 1120 -33.01 -24.98 -31.44
N GLN A 1121 -32.38 -25.89 -30.67
CA GLN A 1121 -31.42 -26.99 -30.98
C GLN A 1121 -32.16 -28.37 -31.04
N PRO A 1122 -31.56 -29.58 -31.25
CA PRO A 1122 -30.14 -29.96 -31.42
C PRO A 1122 -29.78 -31.01 -32.54
N SER A 1123 -28.46 -31.24 -32.71
CA SER A 1123 -27.73 -32.51 -33.06
C SER A 1123 -28.07 -33.37 -34.30
N TYR A 1124 -27.11 -33.55 -35.24
CA TYR A 1124 -26.23 -34.75 -35.36
C TYR A 1124 -25.37 -34.82 -36.67
N ALA A 1125 -24.10 -35.23 -36.53
CA ALA A 1125 -23.27 -36.00 -37.48
C ALA A 1125 -22.79 -35.44 -38.86
N ASN A 1126 -21.64 -34.74 -38.81
CA ASN A 1126 -20.37 -35.06 -39.51
C ASN A 1126 -20.11 -34.79 -41.04
N GLN A 1127 -19.08 -33.96 -41.30
CA GLN A 1127 -18.27 -33.75 -42.54
C GLN A 1127 -18.97 -33.18 -43.82
N VAL A 1128 -18.36 -32.31 -44.66
CA VAL A 1128 -16.95 -31.86 -44.86
C VAL A 1128 -16.89 -30.35 -45.24
N ALA A 1129 -15.76 -29.67 -44.92
CA ALA A 1129 -15.14 -28.50 -45.58
C ALA A 1129 -15.50 -27.03 -45.21
N MET A 1130 -14.41 -26.25 -45.06
CA MET A 1130 -14.20 -24.79 -45.16
C MET A 1130 -14.57 -23.87 -43.96
N PRO A 1131 -13.79 -22.78 -43.70
CA PRO A 1131 -13.29 -22.57 -42.32
C PRO A 1131 -13.27 -21.13 -41.75
N ASN A 1132 -12.97 -21.08 -40.44
CA ASN A 1132 -12.31 -20.01 -39.64
C ASN A 1132 -13.05 -18.67 -39.37
N PHE A 1133 -13.15 -18.27 -38.10
CA PHE A 1133 -12.17 -17.33 -37.48
C PHE A 1133 -12.39 -17.17 -35.96
N ASN A 1134 -11.25 -17.17 -35.23
CA ASN A 1134 -10.98 -16.80 -33.82
C ASN A 1134 -10.78 -17.94 -32.78
N ALA A 1135 -9.50 -18.28 -32.57
CA ALA A 1135 -8.89 -18.59 -31.28
C ALA A 1135 -7.35 -18.48 -31.41
N GLN A 1136 -6.69 -17.82 -30.45
CA GLN A 1136 -5.25 -17.91 -30.17
C GLN A 1136 -5.01 -19.01 -29.11
N PRO A 1137 -3.77 -19.38 -28.75
CA PRO A 1137 -2.56 -19.50 -29.56
C PRO A 1137 -1.95 -20.93 -29.46
N VAL A 1138 -0.97 -21.26 -30.31
CA VAL A 1138 0.07 -22.26 -30.00
C VAL A 1138 1.36 -21.81 -30.69
N VAL A 1139 2.45 -21.62 -29.94
CA VAL A 1139 3.78 -21.38 -30.52
C VAL A 1139 4.24 -22.64 -31.24
N ALA A 1140 4.59 -22.53 -32.51
CA ALA A 1140 5.29 -23.55 -33.27
C ALA A 1140 6.72 -23.07 -33.48
N GLN A 1141 7.71 -23.95 -33.25
CA GLN A 1141 9.11 -23.64 -33.53
C GLN A 1141 9.32 -23.31 -35.01
N PRO A 1142 10.37 -22.52 -35.35
CA PRO A 1142 10.84 -22.39 -36.73
C PRO A 1142 11.06 -23.76 -37.39
N ASP A 1143 10.90 -23.83 -38.71
CA ASP A 1143 11.17 -25.02 -39.51
C ASP A 1143 12.52 -24.78 -40.23
N PRO A 1144 13.66 -25.28 -39.70
CA PRO A 1144 14.97 -24.88 -40.21
C PRO A 1144 15.19 -25.25 -41.67
N ALA A 1145 14.48 -26.27 -42.17
CA ALA A 1145 14.48 -26.63 -43.58
C ALA A 1145 13.90 -25.51 -44.46
N ARG A 1146 12.86 -24.84 -43.96
CA ARG A 1146 12.15 -23.79 -44.69
C ARG A 1146 12.92 -22.48 -44.68
N ASP A 1147 13.58 -22.15 -43.58
CA ASP A 1147 14.32 -20.90 -43.47
C ASP A 1147 15.68 -20.98 -44.18
N TYR A 1148 16.36 -22.14 -44.12
CA TYR A 1148 17.51 -22.44 -44.99
C TYR A 1148 17.13 -22.37 -46.49
N TYR A 1149 15.95 -22.88 -46.86
CA TYR A 1149 15.42 -22.74 -48.23
C TYR A 1149 15.12 -21.29 -48.63
N ASN A 1150 14.55 -20.49 -47.72
CA ASN A 1150 14.27 -19.08 -47.96
C ASN A 1150 15.57 -18.27 -48.11
N GLY A 1151 16.59 -18.54 -47.29
CA GLY A 1151 17.92 -17.94 -47.38
C GLY A 1151 18.58 -18.18 -48.74
N LEU A 1152 18.55 -19.43 -49.24
CA LEU A 1152 19.04 -19.76 -50.59
C LEU A 1152 18.28 -18.99 -51.71
N LEU A 1153 16.99 -18.73 -51.54
CA LEU A 1153 16.22 -17.90 -52.49
C LEU A 1153 16.58 -16.41 -52.39
N ALA A 1154 16.84 -15.90 -51.18
CA ALA A 1154 17.27 -14.51 -50.95
C ALA A 1154 18.67 -14.26 -51.55
N GLN A 1155 19.58 -15.22 -51.37
CA GLN A 1155 20.90 -15.30 -52.02
C GLN A 1155 20.82 -15.56 -53.55
N GLY A 1156 19.62 -15.59 -54.13
CA GLY A 1156 19.41 -15.59 -55.58
C GLY A 1156 19.48 -16.95 -56.28
N TYR A 1157 19.59 -18.08 -55.56
CA TYR A 1157 19.61 -19.40 -56.19
C TYR A 1157 18.27 -19.71 -56.88
N PRO A 1158 18.27 -20.34 -58.07
CA PRO A 1158 17.04 -20.79 -58.70
C PRO A 1158 16.29 -21.78 -57.81
N HIS A 1159 14.96 -21.64 -57.70
CA HIS A 1159 14.09 -22.52 -56.89
C HIS A 1159 14.38 -24.02 -57.03
N ALA A 1160 14.66 -24.50 -58.25
CA ALA A 1160 14.97 -25.92 -58.49
C ALA A 1160 16.27 -26.40 -57.84
N ASP A 1161 17.24 -25.51 -57.62
CA ASP A 1161 18.50 -25.79 -56.93
C ASP A 1161 18.38 -25.50 -55.43
N ALA A 1162 17.69 -24.44 -55.01
CA ALA A 1162 17.40 -24.15 -53.60
C ALA A 1162 16.66 -25.34 -52.91
N VAL A 1163 15.63 -25.90 -53.55
CA VAL A 1163 14.95 -27.12 -53.08
C VAL A 1163 15.92 -28.31 -53.00
N ARG A 1164 16.87 -28.42 -53.94
CA ARG A 1164 17.83 -29.53 -53.99
C ARG A 1164 18.87 -29.45 -52.86
N TYR A 1165 19.41 -28.26 -52.58
CA TYR A 1165 20.35 -28.05 -51.48
C TYR A 1165 19.67 -28.25 -50.12
N THR A 1166 18.46 -27.70 -49.94
CA THR A 1166 17.64 -27.96 -48.74
C THR A 1166 17.40 -29.45 -48.53
N GLN A 1167 17.10 -30.21 -49.60
CA GLN A 1167 16.92 -31.66 -49.54
C GLN A 1167 18.18 -32.47 -49.20
N GLN A 1168 19.39 -31.88 -49.22
CA GLN A 1168 20.61 -32.58 -48.79
C GLN A 1168 20.70 -32.65 -47.25
N TYR A 1169 20.37 -31.56 -46.57
CA TYR A 1169 20.37 -31.47 -45.10
C TYR A 1169 19.01 -31.91 -44.51
N PHE A 1170 17.90 -31.56 -45.15
CA PHE A 1170 16.53 -31.80 -44.71
C PHE A 1170 15.77 -32.68 -45.72
N GLN A 1171 16.05 -33.99 -45.69
CA GLN A 1171 15.64 -34.95 -46.74
C GLN A 1171 14.12 -35.11 -46.96
N GLU A 1172 13.27 -34.64 -46.04
CA GLU A 1172 11.80 -34.68 -46.20
C GLU A 1172 11.22 -33.45 -46.92
N PHE A 1173 12.00 -32.37 -47.06
CA PHE A 1173 11.59 -31.10 -47.66
C PHE A 1173 11.08 -31.26 -49.10
N ARG A 1174 10.02 -30.53 -49.49
CA ARG A 1174 9.32 -30.74 -50.77
C ARG A 1174 9.37 -29.57 -51.76
N GLY A 1175 9.80 -28.38 -51.31
CA GLY A 1175 9.73 -27.13 -52.07
C GLY A 1175 8.36 -26.45 -52.05
#